data_AF-D1J7L6-F1
#
_entry.id   AF-D1J7L6-F1
#
_cell.length_a   1.000
_cell.length_b   1.000
_cell.length_c   1.000
_cell.angle_alpha   90.00
_cell.angle_beta   90.00
_cell.angle_gamma   90.00
#
_symmetry.space_group_name_H-M   'P 1'
#
loop_
_entity.id
_entity.type
_entity.pdbx_description
1 polymer ?
#
loop_
_entity_poly.entity_id
_entity_poly.type
_entity_poly.pdbx_seq_one_letter_code
_entity_poly.pdbx_strand_id
1 'polypeptide(L)'
;MKKITKLFTAVAAGLFPATALISASCSTTENSKYGFDQDDDGQLVLATGFSKSNWQGFAIQGIVNTYNNWINDPKFKEERKQAGYLPLKISWLAAGYNTSSVALDLETKNRKDFHNILLNYASAAALYANHKMNLAVDDKDFKKYNIEPVFNNANSLIANNKDNKKWAIPLSRSGEITTIAKALVGKFVKELMALGVKLDSQNSSKLQSYLDYYNNNKQEAEGVDSIWAYSKTTPENLKKLTPEILKELPIMSDKLFDNYSDLINFAIQAKRLYNVDPTLNVLGIDEIPSAINVMATSIIGSDINKNYINPDDNCPATGGYNYDNFIENPNSPQAKLFKKVSSIILKGISENAVWVAQPGVYGSSIFTSYKMAINIGSTAGYRHTFVGNNEKNSTYIIKQANRVLDPTTTIEILNNTPKNNEKWLLKFKQLGVKYPNTIWASDASEKDIKDAKQNPTYIKRVSPLSINEAKKLQGKAGYIVSGSEYSYNKAEDKIELKIGNKITKLQGIYLGKFFNNNENEYFFINQEDVDVKVLKANNFINQEDADWIAAPYSYSNNDKYKGIILQGPSVIPVHANKREDKATRLFINWMYTQPLNNLELYKVDSNGKKTNIQKFPDGTKAIDAFNAFGGYISPTNKYLSQDAKSATKNIADEIAFTNFKHLINEGSIYKPADDIATRKGDQLRDAIKQAARSILSDANVLKVFDYKDFINKIKLLFQE
;
A
#
# COMPACT_ATOMS: atom_id res chain seq x y z
N MET A 1 40.85 -4.41 -55.55
CA MET A 1 41.61 -4.74 -54.32
C MET A 1 40.73 -4.36 -53.13
N LYS A 2 40.30 -5.20 -52.17
CA LYS A 2 40.38 -6.64 -51.90
C LYS A 2 38.95 -7.16 -51.69
N LYS A 3 38.74 -8.42 -52.07
CA LYS A 3 37.47 -9.19 -52.16
C LYS A 3 36.78 -9.37 -50.79
N ILE A 4 35.46 -9.55 -50.80
CA ILE A 4 34.76 -10.72 -50.22
C ILE A 4 33.37 -10.86 -50.87
N THR A 5 32.99 -12.12 -51.01
CA THR A 5 32.12 -12.73 -52.02
C THR A 5 30.66 -12.84 -51.55
N LYS A 6 29.71 -12.76 -52.50
CA LYS A 6 28.33 -13.24 -52.32
C LYS A 6 28.32 -14.74 -52.05
N LEU A 7 27.51 -15.20 -51.09
CA LEU A 7 26.89 -16.53 -51.16
C LEU A 7 25.47 -16.45 -50.55
N PHE A 8 24.47 -16.63 -51.40
CA PHE A 8 23.12 -17.03 -51.03
C PHE A 8 23.13 -18.55 -50.86
N THR A 9 22.61 -19.10 -49.76
CA THR A 9 21.90 -20.40 -49.75
C THR A 9 21.16 -20.66 -48.44
N ALA A 10 19.85 -20.84 -48.57
CA ALA A 10 18.98 -21.78 -47.84
C ALA A 10 19.18 -22.01 -46.34
N VAL A 11 18.30 -21.42 -45.52
CA VAL A 11 17.90 -22.03 -44.24
C VAL A 11 16.71 -22.92 -44.54
N ALA A 12 16.97 -24.23 -44.58
CA ALA A 12 15.97 -25.27 -44.73
C ALA A 12 14.96 -25.21 -43.56
N ALA A 13 13.68 -25.26 -43.92
CA ALA A 13 12.58 -25.58 -43.03
C ALA A 13 12.80 -26.99 -42.46
N GLY A 14 13.34 -27.06 -41.24
CA GLY A 14 13.36 -28.27 -40.43
C GLY A 14 12.01 -28.45 -39.75
N LEU A 15 11.07 -29.09 -40.45
CA LEU A 15 9.91 -29.76 -39.86
C LEU A 15 10.43 -30.86 -38.92
N PHE A 16 10.49 -30.57 -37.62
CA PHE A 16 10.52 -31.64 -36.62
C PHE A 16 9.08 -32.16 -36.49
N PRO A 17 8.81 -33.45 -36.76
CA PRO A 17 7.54 -34.03 -36.43
C PRO A 17 7.45 -34.05 -34.91
N ALA A 18 6.62 -33.16 -34.36
CA ALA A 18 6.09 -33.31 -33.02
C ALA A 18 5.23 -34.58 -33.02
N THR A 19 5.85 -35.73 -32.79
CA THR A 19 5.14 -36.92 -32.33
C THR A 19 4.65 -36.59 -30.93
N ALA A 20 3.44 -36.01 -30.88
CA ALA A 20 2.62 -36.00 -29.69
C ALA A 20 2.40 -37.46 -29.29
N LEU A 21 3.26 -37.97 -28.41
CA LEU A 21 2.92 -39.10 -27.56
C LEU A 21 1.86 -38.60 -26.58
N ILE A 22 0.63 -38.57 -27.08
CA ILE A 22 -0.59 -38.54 -26.27
C ILE A 22 -0.56 -39.87 -25.51
N SER A 23 0.10 -39.85 -24.35
CA SER A 23 -0.21 -40.84 -23.32
C SER A 23 -1.61 -40.51 -22.86
N ALA A 24 -2.56 -41.28 -23.38
CA ALA A 24 -3.93 -41.27 -22.93
C ALA A 24 -3.97 -41.71 -21.46
N SER A 25 -3.88 -40.75 -20.54
CA SER A 25 -4.52 -40.93 -19.24
C SER A 25 -6.01 -40.80 -19.49
N CYS A 26 -6.70 -41.93 -19.53
CA CYS A 26 -8.16 -41.99 -19.40
C CYS A 26 -8.56 -41.36 -18.07
N SER A 27 -8.80 -40.05 -18.03
CA SER A 27 -9.75 -39.47 -17.09
C SER A 27 -11.11 -39.46 -17.77
N THR A 28 -11.82 -40.57 -17.61
CA THR A 28 -13.26 -40.61 -17.83
C THR A 28 -13.94 -39.59 -16.92
N THR A 29 -14.85 -38.79 -17.50
CA THR A 29 -16.08 -38.22 -16.87
C THR A 29 -15.85 -37.18 -15.75
N GLU A 30 -16.52 -36.03 -15.66
CA GLU A 30 -17.92 -35.67 -15.86
C GLU A 30 -18.00 -34.15 -16.15
N ASN A 31 -19.18 -33.63 -16.49
CA ASN A 31 -19.54 -32.20 -16.51
C ASN A 31 -18.81 -31.35 -15.44
N SER A 32 -17.62 -30.84 -15.73
CA SER A 32 -16.84 -30.14 -14.72
C SER A 32 -17.50 -28.79 -14.43
N LYS A 33 -17.95 -28.64 -13.18
CA LYS A 33 -18.42 -27.37 -12.60
C LYS A 33 -17.32 -26.29 -12.64
N TYR A 34 -16.05 -26.70 -12.81
CA TYR A 34 -14.87 -25.85 -12.72
C TYR A 34 -14.21 -25.66 -14.09
N GLY A 35 -13.33 -24.65 -14.20
CA GLY A 35 -12.66 -24.29 -15.44
C GLY A 35 -11.61 -25.31 -15.90
N PHE A 36 -10.82 -25.84 -14.96
CA PHE A 36 -9.83 -26.88 -15.17
C PHE A 36 -9.36 -27.46 -13.82
N ASP A 37 -8.89 -28.72 -13.85
CA ASP A 37 -8.21 -29.34 -12.72
C ASP A 37 -6.69 -29.08 -12.79
N GLN A 38 -6.06 -28.94 -11.62
CA GLN A 38 -4.60 -28.96 -11.40
C GLN A 38 -4.10 -30.41 -11.25
N ASP A 39 -2.81 -30.64 -11.46
CA ASP A 39 -2.16 -31.95 -11.26
C ASP A 39 -2.17 -32.29 -9.75
N ASP A 40 -2.51 -33.54 -9.38
CA ASP A 40 -2.45 -34.01 -7.97
C ASP A 40 -1.00 -34.26 -7.57
N ASP A 41 -0.39 -33.30 -6.87
CA ASP A 41 1.00 -33.39 -6.37
C ASP A 41 1.06 -33.85 -4.89
N GLY A 42 -0.10 -34.03 -4.25
CA GLY A 42 -0.23 -34.47 -2.87
C GLY A 42 0.20 -33.42 -1.83
N GLN A 43 0.31 -32.15 -2.21
CA GLN A 43 0.68 -31.04 -1.35
C GLN A 43 -0.26 -29.85 -1.58
N LEU A 44 -0.46 -29.05 -0.54
CA LEU A 44 -1.15 -27.77 -0.66
C LEU A 44 -0.15 -26.62 -0.81
N VAL A 45 -0.52 -25.62 -1.61
CA VAL A 45 0.22 -24.38 -1.80
C VAL A 45 -0.64 -23.20 -1.33
N LEU A 46 -0.13 -22.47 -0.35
CA LEU A 46 -0.68 -21.19 0.10
C LEU A 46 0.14 -20.06 -0.51
N ALA A 47 -0.45 -19.34 -1.44
CA ALA A 47 0.13 -18.14 -2.04
C ALA A 47 -0.15 -16.90 -1.18
N THR A 48 0.85 -16.05 -0.98
CA THR A 48 0.71 -14.79 -0.24
C THR A 48 1.69 -13.73 -0.73
N GLY A 49 1.23 -12.48 -0.76
CA GLY A 49 2.05 -11.31 -1.06
C GLY A 49 2.84 -10.75 0.12
N PHE A 50 2.77 -11.34 1.31
CA PHE A 50 3.53 -10.84 2.45
C PHE A 50 5.03 -10.99 2.23
N SER A 51 5.80 -10.00 2.72
CA SER A 51 7.25 -10.17 2.79
C SER A 51 7.59 -11.26 3.80
N LYS A 52 8.42 -12.22 3.40
CA LYS A 52 8.93 -13.28 4.28
C LYS A 52 9.61 -12.74 5.54
N SER A 53 10.15 -11.52 5.50
CA SER A 53 10.90 -10.90 6.60
C SER A 53 10.08 -9.92 7.45
N ASN A 54 8.80 -9.70 7.13
CA ASN A 54 7.93 -8.86 7.96
C ASN A 54 7.16 -9.71 9.00
N TRP A 55 6.44 -9.05 9.91
CA TRP A 55 5.71 -9.73 10.99
C TRP A 55 4.63 -10.67 10.48
N GLN A 56 3.94 -10.31 9.39
CA GLN A 56 2.91 -11.13 8.76
C GLN A 56 3.51 -12.39 8.12
N GLY A 57 4.66 -12.27 7.46
CA GLY A 57 5.41 -13.39 6.88
C GLY A 57 5.89 -14.37 7.95
N PHE A 58 6.44 -13.86 9.06
CA PHE A 58 6.80 -14.70 10.21
C PHE A 58 5.58 -15.39 10.84
N ALA A 59 4.46 -14.67 10.97
CA ALA A 59 3.22 -15.22 11.51
C ALA A 59 2.73 -16.40 10.65
N ILE A 60 2.55 -16.21 9.35
CA ILE A 60 2.00 -17.26 8.47
C ILE A 60 2.95 -18.44 8.35
N GLN A 61 4.27 -18.21 8.28
CA GLN A 61 5.26 -19.28 8.28
C GLN A 61 5.18 -20.11 9.59
N GLY A 62 5.02 -19.45 10.74
CA GLY A 62 4.84 -20.12 12.02
C GLY A 62 3.55 -20.95 12.08
N ILE A 63 2.45 -20.44 11.54
CA ILE A 63 1.18 -21.18 11.44
C ILE A 63 1.32 -22.40 10.53
N VAL A 64 1.92 -22.26 9.35
CA VAL A 64 2.14 -23.39 8.42
C VAL A 64 3.06 -24.44 9.04
N ASN A 65 4.13 -24.04 9.73
CA ASN A 65 5.00 -24.97 10.45
C ASN A 65 4.22 -25.71 11.55
N THR A 66 3.37 -25.00 12.30
CA THR A 66 2.53 -25.59 13.35
C THR A 66 1.55 -26.60 12.77
N TYR A 67 0.88 -26.27 11.66
CA TYR A 67 -0.02 -27.17 10.96
C TYR A 67 0.71 -28.43 10.46
N ASN A 68 1.86 -28.26 9.81
CA ASN A 68 2.64 -29.38 9.29
C ASN A 68 3.18 -30.28 10.41
N ASN A 69 3.56 -29.72 11.55
CA ASN A 69 3.93 -30.50 12.72
C ASN A 69 2.72 -31.24 13.30
N TRP A 70 1.56 -30.58 13.35
CA TRP A 70 0.31 -31.19 13.78
C TRP A 70 -0.03 -32.39 12.89
N ILE A 71 -0.15 -32.25 11.56
CA ILE A 71 -0.50 -33.41 10.71
C ILE A 71 0.52 -34.58 10.79
N ASN A 72 1.77 -34.29 11.14
CA ASN A 72 2.84 -35.28 11.25
C ASN A 72 3.10 -35.79 12.68
N ASP A 73 2.28 -35.39 13.66
CA ASP A 73 2.35 -35.93 15.01
C ASP A 73 2.28 -37.47 14.95
N PRO A 74 3.33 -38.19 15.39
CA PRO A 74 3.40 -39.64 15.29
C PRO A 74 2.17 -40.36 15.86
N LYS A 75 1.52 -39.77 16.86
CA LYS A 75 0.33 -40.34 17.51
C LYS A 75 -0.92 -40.33 16.62
N PHE A 76 -1.03 -39.35 15.72
CA PHE A 76 -2.25 -39.09 14.94
C PHE A 76 -2.01 -39.04 13.42
N LYS A 77 -0.78 -39.26 12.95
CA LYS A 77 -0.38 -39.09 11.55
C LYS A 77 -1.24 -39.89 10.57
N GLU A 78 -1.41 -41.19 10.82
CA GLU A 78 -2.20 -42.05 9.91
C GLU A 78 -3.69 -41.69 9.92
N GLU A 79 -4.25 -41.35 11.08
CA GLU A 79 -5.64 -40.87 11.20
C GLU A 79 -5.84 -39.59 10.38
N ARG A 80 -4.94 -38.61 10.50
CA ARG A 80 -5.02 -37.34 9.77
C ARG A 80 -4.82 -37.55 8.27
N LYS A 81 -3.90 -38.44 7.88
CA LYS A 81 -3.72 -38.82 6.47
C LYS A 81 -4.97 -39.48 5.88
N GLN A 82 -5.59 -40.42 6.61
CA GLN A 82 -6.85 -41.07 6.21
C GLN A 82 -8.02 -40.09 6.15
N ALA A 83 -8.07 -39.11 7.07
CA ALA A 83 -9.05 -38.04 7.03
C ALA A 83 -8.90 -37.14 5.79
N GLY A 84 -7.70 -37.10 5.18
CA GLY A 84 -7.40 -36.38 3.95
C GLY A 84 -6.64 -35.07 4.16
N TYR A 85 -5.98 -34.88 5.31
CA TYR A 85 -5.07 -33.75 5.50
C TYR A 85 -3.81 -33.94 4.65
N LEU A 86 -3.34 -32.85 4.04
CA LEU A 86 -2.12 -32.80 3.23
C LEU A 86 -1.13 -31.77 3.79
N PRO A 87 0.19 -31.95 3.59
CA PRO A 87 1.19 -30.96 3.95
C PRO A 87 1.00 -29.66 3.16
N LEU A 88 1.41 -28.54 3.75
CA LEU A 88 1.24 -27.21 3.19
C LEU A 88 2.60 -26.52 3.00
N LYS A 89 2.83 -25.92 1.83
CA LYS A 89 3.96 -24.99 1.57
C LYS A 89 3.46 -23.58 1.28
N ILE A 90 4.33 -22.59 1.46
CA ILE A 90 4.04 -21.20 1.14
C ILE A 90 4.71 -20.83 -0.19
N SER A 91 3.93 -20.25 -1.10
CA SER A 91 4.43 -19.52 -2.27
C SER A 91 4.41 -18.02 -1.95
N TRP A 92 5.58 -17.38 -2.01
CA TRP A 92 5.74 -15.97 -1.71
C TRP A 92 5.65 -15.17 -3.02
N LEU A 93 4.53 -14.48 -3.23
CA LEU A 93 4.31 -13.65 -4.40
C LEU A 93 5.05 -12.31 -4.25
N ALA A 94 5.58 -11.80 -5.36
CA ALA A 94 6.16 -10.47 -5.41
C ALA A 94 5.07 -9.38 -5.43
N ALA A 95 5.43 -8.16 -5.04
CA ALA A 95 4.57 -6.97 -5.15
C ALA A 95 3.27 -6.96 -4.32
N GLY A 96 3.26 -7.61 -3.15
CA GLY A 96 2.15 -7.48 -2.20
C GLY A 96 0.86 -8.10 -2.73
N TYR A 97 -0.24 -7.36 -2.70
CA TYR A 97 -1.57 -7.86 -3.07
C TYR A 97 -1.83 -7.87 -4.59
N ASN A 98 -0.84 -7.56 -5.42
CA ASN A 98 -0.96 -7.62 -6.88
C ASN A 98 -1.35 -9.04 -7.36
N THR A 99 -2.26 -9.11 -8.33
CA THR A 99 -2.84 -10.36 -8.84
C THR A 99 -2.46 -10.66 -10.30
N SER A 100 -1.54 -9.92 -10.91
CA SER A 100 -1.19 -10.07 -12.34
C SER A 100 -0.61 -11.45 -12.67
N SER A 101 0.25 -12.01 -11.81
CA SER A 101 0.78 -13.38 -12.01
C SER A 101 -0.32 -14.44 -11.91
N VAL A 102 -1.26 -14.24 -10.98
CA VAL A 102 -2.42 -15.13 -10.80
C VAL A 102 -3.33 -15.10 -12.03
N ALA A 103 -3.56 -13.91 -12.61
CA ALA A 103 -4.35 -13.78 -13.83
C ALA A 103 -3.71 -14.55 -15.00
N LEU A 104 -2.39 -14.45 -15.17
CA LEU A 104 -1.64 -15.18 -16.20
C LEU A 104 -1.75 -16.71 -16.00
N ASP A 105 -1.60 -17.21 -14.77
CA ASP A 105 -1.76 -18.64 -14.48
C ASP A 105 -3.17 -19.14 -14.81
N LEU A 106 -4.20 -18.33 -14.56
CA LEU A 106 -5.60 -18.65 -14.90
C LEU A 106 -5.87 -18.64 -16.40
N GLU A 107 -5.29 -17.69 -17.13
CA GLU A 107 -5.40 -17.59 -18.59
C GLU A 107 -4.72 -18.76 -19.29
N THR A 108 -3.52 -19.13 -18.83
CA THR A 108 -2.74 -20.23 -19.39
C THR A 108 -3.16 -21.61 -18.89
N LYS A 109 -4.11 -21.66 -17.93
CA LYS A 109 -4.57 -22.88 -17.26
C LYS A 109 -3.41 -23.67 -16.66
N ASN A 110 -2.55 -22.99 -15.91
CA ASN A 110 -1.40 -23.62 -15.25
C ASN A 110 -1.86 -24.74 -14.31
N ARG A 111 -1.37 -25.97 -14.54
CA ARG A 111 -1.75 -27.17 -13.78
C ARG A 111 -0.73 -27.62 -12.74
N LYS A 112 0.53 -27.20 -12.84
CA LYS A 112 1.65 -27.84 -12.10
C LYS A 112 2.09 -27.07 -10.86
N ASP A 113 2.06 -25.75 -10.93
CA ASP A 113 2.59 -24.88 -9.87
C ASP A 113 1.55 -23.86 -9.38
N PHE A 114 0.27 -24.13 -9.67
CA PHE A 114 -0.81 -23.24 -9.28
C PHE A 114 -1.19 -23.48 -7.81
N HIS A 115 -1.73 -22.46 -7.15
CA HIS A 115 -1.99 -22.53 -5.71
C HIS A 115 -3.40 -23.01 -5.39
N ASN A 116 -3.54 -23.65 -4.23
CA ASN A 116 -4.83 -24.08 -3.69
C ASN A 116 -5.49 -22.98 -2.82
N ILE A 117 -4.67 -22.09 -2.26
CA ILE A 117 -5.12 -21.02 -1.35
C ILE A 117 -4.40 -19.73 -1.71
N LEU A 118 -5.14 -18.63 -1.84
CA LEU A 118 -4.58 -17.28 -1.91
C LEU A 118 -4.92 -16.49 -0.65
N LEU A 119 -3.93 -15.86 -0.02
CA LEU A 119 -4.14 -14.82 0.99
C LEU A 119 -4.10 -13.44 0.33
N ASN A 120 -5.27 -12.84 0.11
CA ASN A 120 -5.39 -11.54 -0.57
C ASN A 120 -6.73 -10.87 -0.19
N TYR A 121 -6.97 -9.62 -0.63
CA TYR A 121 -8.28 -8.98 -0.50
C TYR A 121 -9.36 -9.80 -1.19
N ALA A 122 -10.60 -9.69 -0.69
CA ALA A 122 -11.73 -10.45 -1.20
C ALA A 122 -12.00 -10.21 -2.70
N SER A 123 -11.60 -9.05 -3.23
CA SER A 123 -11.66 -8.71 -4.66
C SER A 123 -10.94 -9.74 -5.55
N ALA A 124 -9.83 -10.32 -5.09
CA ALA A 124 -9.11 -11.34 -5.85
C ALA A 124 -9.96 -12.61 -6.10
N ALA A 125 -11.00 -12.86 -5.30
CA ALA A 125 -11.93 -13.96 -5.54
C ALA A 125 -12.70 -13.82 -6.86
N ALA A 126 -12.93 -12.59 -7.34
CA ALA A 126 -13.61 -12.33 -8.61
C ALA A 126 -12.79 -12.79 -9.82
N LEU A 127 -11.46 -12.81 -9.72
CA LEU A 127 -10.58 -13.31 -10.78
C LEU A 127 -10.81 -14.81 -11.00
N TYR A 128 -10.81 -15.60 -9.92
CA TYR A 128 -11.12 -17.02 -10.01
C TYR A 128 -12.56 -17.28 -10.50
N ALA A 129 -13.50 -16.39 -10.20
CA ALA A 129 -14.91 -16.60 -10.53
C ALA A 129 -15.13 -16.57 -12.05
N ASN A 130 -14.42 -15.68 -12.74
CA ASN A 130 -14.45 -15.60 -14.20
C ASN A 130 -13.92 -16.87 -14.87
N HIS A 131 -12.98 -17.57 -14.23
CA HIS A 131 -12.40 -18.81 -14.75
C HIS A 131 -13.08 -20.06 -14.16
N LYS A 132 -14.15 -19.90 -13.37
CA LYS A 132 -14.82 -20.98 -12.63
C LYS A 132 -13.85 -21.78 -11.76
N MET A 133 -12.97 -21.10 -11.02
CA MET A 133 -11.92 -21.71 -10.19
C MET A 133 -12.12 -21.49 -8.67
N ASN A 134 -13.18 -20.79 -8.22
CA ASN A 134 -13.40 -20.64 -6.78
C ASN A 134 -13.87 -21.94 -6.13
N LEU A 135 -13.27 -22.28 -4.99
CA LEU A 135 -13.69 -23.39 -4.15
C LEU A 135 -14.46 -22.86 -2.93
N ALA A 136 -15.79 -22.81 -2.98
CA ALA A 136 -16.59 -22.27 -1.87
C ALA A 136 -16.51 -23.11 -0.59
N VAL A 137 -16.36 -22.52 0.59
CA VAL A 137 -16.60 -23.24 1.87
C VAL A 137 -18.09 -23.40 2.11
N ASP A 138 -18.49 -24.54 2.69
CA ASP A 138 -19.90 -24.81 3.00
C ASP A 138 -20.38 -23.97 4.18
N ASP A 139 -21.61 -23.48 4.15
CA ASP A 139 -22.16 -22.60 5.19
C ASP A 139 -22.11 -23.22 6.60
N LYS A 140 -22.24 -24.55 6.70
CA LYS A 140 -22.14 -25.28 7.97
C LYS A 140 -20.75 -25.11 8.60
N ASP A 141 -19.69 -25.18 7.80
CA ASP A 141 -18.33 -25.01 8.30
C ASP A 141 -18.00 -23.55 8.51
N PHE A 142 -18.41 -22.68 7.58
CA PHE A 142 -18.23 -21.24 7.72
C PHE A 142 -18.83 -20.69 9.02
N LYS A 143 -20.03 -21.15 9.42
CA LYS A 143 -20.64 -20.79 10.71
C LYS A 143 -19.78 -21.17 11.93
N LYS A 144 -19.06 -22.29 11.88
CA LYS A 144 -18.17 -22.73 12.99
C LYS A 144 -16.94 -21.82 13.15
N TYR A 145 -16.57 -21.08 12.11
CA TYR A 145 -15.44 -20.16 12.17
C TYR A 145 -15.71 -18.97 13.09
N ASN A 146 -16.99 -18.72 13.42
CA ASN A 146 -17.42 -17.71 14.38
C ASN A 146 -16.85 -16.32 14.05
N ILE A 147 -16.93 -15.98 12.76
CA ILE A 147 -16.54 -14.68 12.21
C ILE A 147 -17.67 -13.69 12.43
N GLU A 148 -17.32 -12.47 12.82
CA GLU A 148 -18.28 -11.41 13.06
C GLU A 148 -19.01 -11.06 11.75
N PRO A 149 -20.36 -11.10 11.73
CA PRO A 149 -21.16 -10.87 10.53
C PRO A 149 -20.76 -9.66 9.69
N VAL A 150 -20.37 -8.54 10.32
CA VAL A 150 -20.01 -7.32 9.59
C VAL A 150 -18.81 -7.50 8.64
N PHE A 151 -17.94 -8.47 8.91
CA PHE A 151 -16.78 -8.77 8.07
C PHE A 151 -17.08 -9.72 6.92
N ASN A 152 -18.28 -10.30 6.85
CA ASN A 152 -18.69 -11.23 5.80
C ASN A 152 -19.31 -10.55 4.57
N ASN A 153 -19.59 -9.25 4.64
CA ASN A 153 -20.25 -8.50 3.56
C ASN A 153 -19.48 -8.54 2.23
N ALA A 154 -18.16 -8.74 2.28
CA ALA A 154 -17.34 -8.84 1.07
C ALA A 154 -17.80 -9.96 0.12
N ASN A 155 -18.31 -11.10 0.62
CA ASN A 155 -18.74 -12.21 -0.25
C ASN A 155 -19.88 -11.82 -1.20
N SER A 156 -20.81 -10.96 -0.75
CA SER A 156 -21.90 -10.47 -1.61
C SER A 156 -21.46 -9.42 -2.63
N LEU A 157 -20.28 -8.83 -2.44
CA LEU A 157 -19.70 -7.86 -3.36
C LEU A 157 -18.85 -8.52 -4.46
N ILE A 158 -18.54 -9.82 -4.34
CA ILE A 158 -17.73 -10.53 -5.33
C ILE A 158 -18.52 -10.69 -6.64
N ALA A 159 -17.94 -10.17 -7.72
CA ALA A 159 -18.50 -10.32 -9.06
C ALA A 159 -18.74 -11.79 -9.43
N ASN A 160 -19.86 -12.06 -10.10
CA ASN A 160 -20.39 -13.40 -10.40
C ASN A 160 -20.82 -14.26 -9.19
N ASN A 161 -20.79 -13.75 -7.94
CA ASN A 161 -21.24 -14.49 -6.76
C ASN A 161 -22.73 -14.29 -6.42
N LYS A 162 -23.64 -14.57 -7.37
CA LYS A 162 -25.08 -14.31 -7.20
C LYS A 162 -25.71 -15.08 -6.02
N ASP A 163 -25.12 -16.21 -5.65
CA ASP A 163 -25.59 -17.09 -4.57
C ASP A 163 -24.94 -16.76 -3.20
N ASN A 164 -24.11 -15.73 -3.10
CA ASN A 164 -23.37 -15.38 -1.87
C ASN A 164 -22.54 -16.53 -1.27
N LYS A 165 -21.98 -17.38 -2.15
CA LYS A 165 -21.08 -18.49 -1.77
C LYS A 165 -19.87 -17.95 -1.00
N LYS A 166 -19.37 -18.74 -0.05
CA LYS A 166 -18.24 -18.36 0.81
C LYS A 166 -16.91 -18.58 0.07
N TRP A 167 -16.61 -17.69 -0.87
CA TRP A 167 -15.38 -17.70 -1.66
C TRP A 167 -14.23 -16.95 -1.00
N ALA A 168 -14.52 -16.04 -0.08
CA ALA A 168 -13.53 -15.33 0.72
C ALA A 168 -13.86 -15.48 2.21
N ILE A 169 -12.94 -16.01 3.00
CA ILE A 169 -13.08 -16.16 4.45
C ILE A 169 -12.21 -15.10 5.12
N PRO A 170 -12.79 -14.15 5.89
CA PRO A 170 -12.03 -13.12 6.58
C PRO A 170 -10.88 -13.68 7.42
N LEU A 171 -9.64 -13.32 7.10
CA LEU A 171 -8.46 -13.74 7.87
C LEU A 171 -8.06 -12.68 8.89
N SER A 172 -7.96 -11.44 8.43
CA SER A 172 -7.44 -10.32 9.21
C SER A 172 -8.15 -9.03 8.86
N ARG A 173 -8.24 -8.12 9.82
CA ARG A 173 -8.78 -6.78 9.62
C ARG A 173 -7.82 -5.70 10.11
N SER A 174 -7.72 -4.64 9.34
CA SER A 174 -7.05 -3.38 9.64
C SER A 174 -7.94 -2.22 9.21
N GLY A 175 -7.69 -1.04 9.76
CA GLY A 175 -8.40 0.18 9.39
C GLY A 175 -7.44 1.26 8.89
N GLU A 176 -7.96 2.47 8.81
CA GLU A 176 -7.16 3.67 8.61
C GLU A 176 -7.15 4.52 9.89
N ILE A 177 -6.04 5.22 10.08
CA ILE A 177 -5.81 6.18 11.17
C ILE A 177 -5.40 7.53 10.59
N THR A 178 -5.77 8.59 11.28
CA THR A 178 -5.21 9.92 11.07
C THR A 178 -4.08 10.12 12.06
N THR A 179 -2.87 10.38 11.57
CA THR A 179 -1.73 10.80 12.39
C THR A 179 -1.57 12.30 12.31
N ILE A 180 -1.35 12.95 13.46
CA ILE A 180 -1.27 14.41 13.61
C ILE A 180 0.08 14.81 14.18
N ALA A 181 0.76 15.74 13.51
CA ALA A 181 1.96 16.40 14.01
C ALA A 181 1.54 17.52 14.97
N LYS A 182 1.56 17.26 16.28
CA LYS A 182 0.93 18.15 17.27
C LYS A 182 1.45 19.59 17.19
N ALA A 183 2.78 19.77 17.09
CA ALA A 183 3.39 21.09 16.99
C ALA A 183 2.97 21.84 15.72
N LEU A 184 2.92 21.16 14.57
CA LEU A 184 2.61 21.80 13.28
C LEU A 184 1.12 22.14 13.14
N VAL A 185 0.22 21.26 13.61
CA VAL A 185 -1.21 21.60 13.68
C VAL A 185 -1.45 22.72 14.69
N GLY A 186 -0.80 22.68 15.85
CA GLY A 186 -0.87 23.76 16.85
C GLY A 186 -0.43 25.12 16.31
N LYS A 187 0.63 25.14 15.51
CA LYS A 187 1.08 26.33 14.77
C LYS A 187 0.00 26.88 13.83
N PHE A 188 -0.60 26.04 12.99
CA PHE A 188 -1.66 26.48 12.07
C PHE A 188 -2.88 27.00 12.82
N VAL A 189 -3.30 26.33 13.90
CA VAL A 189 -4.38 26.80 14.76
C VAL A 189 -4.07 28.20 15.30
N LYS A 190 -2.87 28.41 15.85
CA LYS A 190 -2.44 29.71 16.39
C LYS A 190 -2.49 30.82 15.34
N GLU A 191 -1.96 30.56 14.15
CA GLU A 191 -1.87 31.58 13.09
C GLU A 191 -3.22 31.85 12.43
N LEU A 192 -4.10 30.86 12.28
CA LEU A 192 -5.48 31.07 11.84
C LEU A 192 -6.27 31.90 12.86
N MET A 193 -6.07 31.66 14.17
CA MET A 193 -6.67 32.47 15.22
C MET A 193 -6.21 33.93 15.18
N ALA A 194 -4.93 34.18 14.85
CA ALA A 194 -4.41 35.53 14.68
C ALA A 194 -5.07 36.29 13.50
N LEU A 195 -5.67 35.58 12.54
CA LEU A 195 -6.48 36.18 11.46
C LEU A 195 -7.95 36.39 11.85
N GLY A 196 -8.39 35.91 13.01
CA GLY A 196 -9.76 36.05 13.51
C GLY A 196 -10.62 34.78 13.46
N VAL A 197 -10.05 33.65 13.03
CA VAL A 197 -10.74 32.34 13.12
C VAL A 197 -10.91 31.96 14.59
N LYS A 198 -12.10 31.53 14.99
CA LYS A 198 -12.38 31.19 16.40
C LYS A 198 -12.20 29.70 16.66
N LEU A 199 -11.81 29.33 17.88
CA LEU A 199 -12.00 27.96 18.37
C LEU A 199 -13.39 27.81 18.98
N ASP A 200 -14.04 26.70 18.70
CA ASP A 200 -15.32 26.34 19.31
C ASP A 200 -15.16 26.10 20.81
N SER A 201 -15.82 26.91 21.65
CA SER A 201 -15.69 26.83 23.11
C SER A 201 -16.16 25.53 23.75
N GLN A 202 -16.96 24.72 23.03
CA GLN A 202 -17.55 23.49 23.56
C GLN A 202 -16.92 22.23 22.96
N ASN A 203 -16.25 22.33 21.80
CA ASN A 203 -15.71 21.17 21.10
C ASN A 203 -14.39 21.46 20.39
N SER A 204 -13.36 21.85 21.15
CA SER A 204 -12.02 22.11 20.59
C SER A 204 -10.90 21.58 21.49
N SER A 205 -11.16 20.56 22.30
CA SER A 205 -10.22 20.02 23.28
C SER A 205 -8.92 19.50 22.63
N LYS A 206 -9.01 18.81 21.50
CA LYS A 206 -7.84 18.30 20.77
C LYS A 206 -7.09 19.44 20.12
N LEU A 207 -7.78 20.33 19.40
CA LEU A 207 -7.15 21.51 18.78
C LEU A 207 -6.45 22.40 19.83
N GLN A 208 -7.07 22.59 21.00
CA GLN A 208 -6.46 23.31 22.11
C GLN A 208 -5.21 22.57 22.62
N SER A 209 -5.26 21.25 22.77
CA SER A 209 -4.09 20.48 23.20
C SER A 209 -2.92 20.58 22.21
N TYR A 210 -3.18 20.68 20.91
CA TYR A 210 -2.14 20.87 19.90
C TYR A 210 -1.58 22.30 19.92
N LEU A 211 -2.46 23.30 20.10
CA LEU A 211 -2.07 24.70 20.31
C LEU A 211 -1.16 24.84 21.54
N ASP A 212 -1.54 24.22 22.66
CA ASP A 212 -0.77 24.22 23.90
C ASP A 212 0.56 23.49 23.72
N TYR A 213 0.57 22.38 22.97
CA TYR A 213 1.81 21.66 22.63
C TYR A 213 2.81 22.56 21.91
N TYR A 214 2.36 23.27 20.86
CA TYR A 214 3.21 24.20 20.12
C TYR A 214 3.68 25.38 20.99
N ASN A 215 2.82 25.93 21.85
CA ASN A 215 3.21 27.07 22.70
C ASN A 215 4.19 26.68 23.82
N ASN A 216 4.09 25.46 24.35
CA ASN A 216 4.88 25.03 25.50
C ASN A 216 6.15 24.26 25.11
N ASN A 217 6.14 23.52 23.99
CA ASN A 217 7.32 22.79 23.50
C ASN A 217 8.14 23.65 22.52
N LYS A 218 8.99 24.51 23.08
CA LYS A 218 9.80 25.48 22.30
C LYS A 218 10.72 24.82 21.28
N GLN A 219 11.29 23.66 21.61
CA GLN A 219 12.21 22.96 20.73
C GLN A 219 11.50 22.48 19.45
N GLU A 220 10.31 21.88 19.59
CA GLU A 220 9.50 21.45 18.46
C GLU A 220 8.93 22.64 17.70
N ALA A 221 8.51 23.70 18.39
CA ALA A 221 8.06 24.95 17.79
C ALA A 221 9.13 25.56 16.85
N GLU A 222 10.37 25.66 17.32
CA GLU A 222 11.51 26.15 16.52
C GLU A 222 11.76 25.28 15.28
N GLY A 223 11.62 23.96 15.41
CA GLY A 223 11.76 23.00 14.31
C GLY A 223 10.73 23.22 13.21
N VAL A 224 9.44 23.23 13.58
CA VAL A 224 8.35 23.44 12.62
C VAL A 224 8.35 24.85 12.03
N ASP A 225 8.78 25.86 12.81
CA ASP A 225 8.92 27.22 12.33
C ASP A 225 10.00 27.34 11.26
N SER A 226 11.16 26.75 11.51
CA SER A 226 12.26 26.71 10.55
C SER A 226 11.88 26.02 9.23
N ILE A 227 11.22 24.86 9.30
CA ILE A 227 10.84 24.08 8.12
C ILE A 227 9.81 24.81 7.26
N TRP A 228 8.85 25.53 7.87
CA TRP A 228 7.78 26.19 7.10
C TRP A 228 8.06 27.66 6.78
N ALA A 229 9.09 28.28 7.37
CA ALA A 229 9.39 29.71 7.23
C ALA A 229 9.50 30.18 5.77
N TYR A 230 10.18 29.42 4.93
CA TYR A 230 10.43 29.81 3.53
C TYR A 230 9.18 29.70 2.65
N SER A 231 8.14 29.01 3.12
CA SER A 231 6.87 28.87 2.41
C SER A 231 5.84 29.94 2.80
N LYS A 232 6.16 30.78 3.80
CA LYS A 232 5.22 31.74 4.39
C LYS A 232 4.69 32.73 3.36
N THR A 233 3.37 32.93 3.37
CA THR A 233 2.69 33.87 2.48
C THR A 233 3.06 35.32 2.81
N THR A 234 3.27 36.14 1.79
CA THR A 234 3.61 37.56 1.99
C THR A 234 2.47 38.31 2.68
N PRO A 235 2.77 39.35 3.49
CA PRO A 235 1.74 40.12 4.17
C PRO A 235 0.64 40.68 3.24
N GLU A 236 1.03 41.13 2.05
CA GLU A 236 0.09 41.69 1.05
C GLU A 236 -0.87 40.63 0.53
N ASN A 237 -0.37 39.43 0.23
CA ASN A 237 -1.18 38.32 -0.24
C ASN A 237 -2.06 37.77 0.89
N LEU A 238 -1.53 37.67 2.10
CA LEU A 238 -2.28 37.21 3.26
C LEU A 238 -3.47 38.13 3.57
N LYS A 239 -3.29 39.45 3.45
CA LYS A 239 -4.39 40.42 3.60
C LYS A 239 -5.51 40.20 2.58
N LYS A 240 -5.18 39.79 1.34
CA LYS A 240 -6.17 39.46 0.30
C LYS A 240 -6.88 38.14 0.58
N LEU A 241 -6.18 37.16 1.14
CA LEU A 241 -6.73 35.83 1.46
C LEU A 241 -7.55 35.80 2.75
N THR A 242 -7.28 36.71 3.70
CA THR A 242 -7.92 36.73 5.03
C THR A 242 -9.46 36.75 4.97
N PRO A 243 -10.12 37.59 4.14
CA PRO A 243 -11.59 37.56 4.04
C PRO A 243 -12.13 36.21 3.58
N GLU A 244 -11.42 35.53 2.68
CA GLU A 244 -11.81 34.21 2.19
C GLU A 244 -11.60 33.15 3.27
N ILE A 245 -10.47 33.19 4.00
CA ILE A 245 -10.20 32.30 5.14
C ILE A 245 -11.31 32.41 6.19
N LEU A 246 -11.68 33.64 6.58
CA LEU A 246 -12.73 33.88 7.58
C LEU A 246 -14.13 33.45 7.11
N LYS A 247 -14.38 33.52 5.80
CA LYS A 247 -15.64 33.05 5.20
C LYS A 247 -15.72 31.54 5.19
N GLU A 248 -14.66 30.86 4.75
CA GLU A 248 -14.65 29.41 4.54
C GLU A 248 -14.37 28.63 5.84
N LEU A 249 -13.67 29.23 6.81
CA LEU A 249 -13.37 28.64 8.12
C LEU A 249 -13.51 29.69 9.23
N PRO A 250 -14.74 30.12 9.58
CA PRO A 250 -14.95 31.11 10.65
C PRO A 250 -14.67 30.53 12.05
N ILE A 251 -14.89 29.22 12.23
CA ILE A 251 -14.76 28.49 13.49
C ILE A 251 -14.09 27.15 13.24
N MET A 252 -13.14 26.77 14.11
CA MET A 252 -12.50 25.46 14.16
C MET A 252 -13.01 24.67 15.36
N SER A 253 -13.30 23.38 15.17
CA SER A 253 -13.72 22.45 16.22
C SER A 253 -13.10 21.07 15.96
N ASP A 254 -13.07 20.20 16.98
CA ASP A 254 -12.57 18.83 16.85
C ASP A 254 -13.38 18.00 15.83
N LYS A 255 -14.62 18.42 15.47
CA LYS A 255 -15.43 17.80 14.40
C LYS A 255 -14.76 17.82 13.04
N LEU A 256 -13.77 18.70 12.83
CA LEU A 256 -13.03 18.73 11.57
C LEU A 256 -12.32 17.40 11.31
N PHE A 257 -12.03 16.61 12.35
CA PHE A 257 -11.43 15.29 12.21
C PHE A 257 -12.44 14.18 11.88
N ASP A 258 -13.75 14.43 12.02
CA ASP A 258 -14.79 13.42 11.82
C ASP A 258 -15.26 13.30 10.36
N ASN A 259 -14.96 14.30 9.52
CA ASN A 259 -15.37 14.33 8.12
C ASN A 259 -14.32 14.94 7.19
N TYR A 260 -14.28 14.43 5.95
CA TYR A 260 -13.28 14.84 4.96
C TYR A 260 -13.46 16.28 4.49
N SER A 261 -14.69 16.80 4.38
CA SER A 261 -14.92 18.16 3.89
C SER A 261 -14.29 19.21 4.81
N ASP A 262 -14.53 19.10 6.11
CA ASP A 262 -13.99 20.04 7.09
C ASP A 262 -12.47 19.86 7.27
N LEU A 263 -11.97 18.63 7.29
CA LEU A 263 -10.53 18.35 7.36
C LEU A 263 -9.77 18.96 6.17
N ILE A 264 -10.27 18.74 4.95
CA ILE A 264 -9.65 19.27 3.74
C ILE A 264 -9.79 20.79 3.69
N ASN A 265 -10.92 21.36 4.13
CA ASN A 265 -11.07 22.80 4.21
C ASN A 265 -10.07 23.43 5.20
N PHE A 266 -9.89 22.85 6.39
CA PHE A 266 -8.84 23.24 7.33
C PHE A 266 -7.46 23.18 6.67
N ALA A 267 -7.15 22.08 5.96
CA ALA A 267 -5.88 21.94 5.26
C ALA A 267 -5.66 23.04 4.21
N ILE A 268 -6.70 23.40 3.44
CA ILE A 268 -6.65 24.49 2.46
C ILE A 268 -6.38 25.84 3.14
N GLN A 269 -7.11 26.16 4.22
CA GLN A 269 -6.92 27.45 4.90
C GLN A 269 -5.55 27.53 5.58
N ALA A 270 -5.06 26.45 6.19
CA ALA A 270 -3.70 26.38 6.72
C ALA A 270 -2.65 26.53 5.61
N LYS A 271 -2.86 25.90 4.45
CA LYS A 271 -1.96 26.03 3.30
C LYS A 271 -1.87 27.45 2.76
N ARG A 272 -2.94 28.24 2.86
CA ARG A 272 -2.96 29.66 2.47
C ARG A 272 -2.08 30.57 3.34
N LEU A 273 -1.69 30.13 4.53
CA LEU A 273 -0.67 30.81 5.34
C LEU A 273 0.76 30.54 4.80
N TYR A 274 0.93 29.47 4.03
CA TYR A 274 2.21 28.91 3.56
C TYR A 274 2.14 28.48 2.09
N ASN A 275 1.81 29.42 1.21
CA ASN A 275 1.52 29.14 -0.19
C ASN A 275 2.71 29.26 -1.16
N VAL A 276 3.92 29.61 -0.68
CA VAL A 276 5.07 29.86 -1.57
C VAL A 276 5.70 28.57 -2.08
N ASP A 277 5.85 27.54 -1.23
CA ASP A 277 6.33 26.22 -1.66
C ASP A 277 5.16 25.25 -1.83
N PRO A 278 4.83 24.79 -3.06
CA PRO A 278 3.74 23.86 -3.30
C PRO A 278 3.98 22.46 -2.71
N THR A 279 5.22 22.11 -2.40
CA THR A 279 5.59 20.76 -1.91
C THR A 279 5.39 20.56 -0.41
N LEU A 280 5.16 21.63 0.36
CA LEU A 280 4.75 21.55 1.76
C LEU A 280 3.23 21.43 1.88
N ASN A 281 2.72 20.21 1.84
CA ASN A 281 1.29 19.93 1.95
C ASN A 281 0.86 19.86 3.43
N VAL A 282 -0.42 20.11 3.71
CA VAL A 282 -0.94 20.05 5.08
C VAL A 282 -1.47 18.66 5.41
N LEU A 283 -2.20 18.05 4.48
CA LEU A 283 -2.83 16.73 4.63
C LEU A 283 -2.25 15.74 3.61
N GLY A 284 -1.90 14.54 4.04
CA GLY A 284 -1.60 13.39 3.19
C GLY A 284 -2.73 12.37 3.21
N ILE A 285 -3.07 11.82 2.04
CA ILE A 285 -3.99 10.69 1.90
C ILE A 285 -3.26 9.57 1.15
N ASP A 286 -2.90 8.51 1.88
CA ASP A 286 -2.19 7.38 1.28
C ASP A 286 -3.08 6.60 0.28
N GLU A 287 -4.39 6.55 0.52
CA GLU A 287 -5.32 5.71 -0.23
C GLU A 287 -6.61 6.46 -0.62
N ILE A 288 -6.54 7.26 -1.69
CA ILE A 288 -7.69 8.04 -2.19
C ILE A 288 -8.94 7.18 -2.47
N PRO A 289 -8.85 5.99 -3.09
CA PRO A 289 -10.00 5.11 -3.28
C PRO A 289 -10.72 4.78 -1.96
N SER A 290 -9.99 4.51 -0.88
CA SER A 290 -10.59 4.32 0.45
C SER A 290 -11.38 5.55 0.90
N ALA A 291 -10.80 6.75 0.80
CA ALA A 291 -11.46 7.99 1.20
C ALA A 291 -12.74 8.23 0.38
N ILE A 292 -12.70 7.97 -0.94
CA ILE A 292 -13.86 8.04 -1.82
C ILE A 292 -14.95 7.06 -1.37
N ASN A 293 -14.60 5.81 -1.06
CA ASN A 293 -15.56 4.80 -0.62
C ASN A 293 -16.17 5.12 0.74
N VAL A 294 -15.39 5.64 1.70
CA VAL A 294 -15.90 6.08 3.01
C VAL A 294 -16.89 7.24 2.83
N MET A 295 -16.52 8.25 2.05
CA MET A 295 -17.41 9.38 1.76
C MET A 295 -18.69 8.93 1.03
N ALA A 296 -18.58 8.09 0.00
CA ALA A 296 -19.73 7.56 -0.72
C ALA A 296 -20.65 6.75 0.22
N THR A 297 -20.06 5.88 1.06
CA THR A 297 -20.77 5.06 2.04
C THR A 297 -21.52 5.91 3.06
N SER A 298 -20.94 7.01 3.53
CA SER A 298 -21.61 7.94 4.47
C SER A 298 -22.88 8.57 3.89
N ILE A 299 -22.93 8.75 2.57
CA ILE A 299 -24.09 9.29 1.85
C ILE A 299 -25.14 8.21 1.58
N ILE A 300 -24.72 7.02 1.13
CA ILE A 300 -25.64 5.99 0.61
C ILE A 300 -25.99 4.89 1.63
N GLY A 301 -25.26 4.77 2.74
CA GLY A 301 -25.52 3.79 3.80
C GLY A 301 -25.20 2.33 3.44
N SER A 302 -24.19 2.11 2.60
CA SER A 302 -23.82 0.81 1.98
C SER A 302 -24.87 0.22 1.04
N ASP A 303 -25.83 1.01 0.55
CA ASP A 303 -26.76 0.57 -0.51
C ASP A 303 -26.01 0.47 -1.85
N ILE A 304 -25.65 -0.76 -2.22
CA ILE A 304 -24.84 -1.07 -3.41
C ILE A 304 -25.50 -0.60 -4.72
N ASN A 305 -26.84 -0.51 -4.76
CA ASN A 305 -27.57 -0.03 -5.94
C ASN A 305 -27.43 1.48 -6.16
N LYS A 306 -27.07 2.22 -5.10
CA LYS A 306 -26.84 3.67 -5.12
C LYS A 306 -25.35 4.03 -5.20
N ASN A 307 -24.46 3.04 -5.18
CA ASN A 307 -23.03 3.27 -5.25
C ASN A 307 -22.61 3.70 -6.68
N TYR A 308 -21.45 4.35 -6.82
CA TYR A 308 -20.97 4.84 -8.12
C TYR A 308 -20.57 3.70 -9.07
N ILE A 309 -20.28 2.51 -8.53
CA ILE A 309 -20.28 1.24 -9.24
C ILE A 309 -21.42 0.42 -8.66
N ASN A 310 -22.39 0.06 -9.49
CA ASN A 310 -23.60 -0.64 -9.04
C ASN A 310 -23.82 -1.95 -9.80
N PRO A 311 -24.58 -2.90 -9.25
CA PRO A 311 -24.89 -4.14 -9.93
C PRO A 311 -25.73 -3.89 -11.19
N ASP A 312 -25.41 -4.61 -12.26
CA ASP A 312 -26.13 -4.61 -13.54
C ASP A 312 -25.90 -5.95 -14.25
N ASP A 313 -26.96 -6.75 -14.35
CA ASP A 313 -26.92 -8.07 -14.97
C ASP A 313 -26.58 -8.03 -16.46
N ASN A 314 -26.71 -6.87 -17.11
CA ASN A 314 -26.34 -6.67 -18.52
C ASN A 314 -24.84 -6.43 -18.70
N CYS A 315 -24.04 -6.45 -17.63
CA CYS A 315 -22.59 -6.27 -17.66
C CYS A 315 -21.83 -7.56 -17.31
N PRO A 316 -21.95 -8.66 -18.09
CA PRO A 316 -21.27 -9.92 -17.77
C PRO A 316 -19.74 -9.80 -17.86
N ALA A 317 -19.21 -8.90 -18.70
CA ALA A 317 -17.77 -8.68 -18.87
C ALA A 317 -17.06 -8.12 -17.61
N THR A 318 -17.82 -7.57 -16.67
CA THR A 318 -17.35 -7.07 -15.37
C THR A 318 -17.93 -7.89 -14.21
N GLY A 319 -18.55 -9.04 -14.53
CA GLY A 319 -19.17 -9.96 -13.59
C GLY A 319 -20.43 -9.42 -12.92
N GLY A 320 -21.20 -8.60 -13.64
CA GLY A 320 -22.50 -8.09 -13.21
C GLY A 320 -22.45 -6.70 -12.56
N TYR A 321 -21.46 -5.87 -12.89
CA TYR A 321 -21.29 -4.52 -12.32
C TYR A 321 -21.10 -3.45 -13.41
N ASN A 322 -21.82 -2.35 -13.31
CA ASN A 322 -21.76 -1.25 -14.27
C ASN A 322 -20.70 -0.21 -13.85
N TYR A 323 -19.69 -0.03 -14.71
CA TYR A 323 -18.65 1.01 -14.57
C TYR A 323 -18.91 2.22 -15.47
N ASP A 324 -19.71 2.05 -16.53
CA ASP A 324 -19.92 3.07 -17.56
C ASP A 324 -20.78 4.22 -17.04
N ASN A 325 -21.72 3.96 -16.13
CA ASN A 325 -22.61 5.01 -15.63
C ASN A 325 -21.86 6.18 -14.98
N PHE A 326 -20.78 5.94 -14.22
CA PHE A 326 -20.04 7.05 -13.59
C PHE A 326 -18.95 7.65 -14.49
N ILE A 327 -18.45 6.88 -15.46
CA ILE A 327 -17.38 7.31 -16.38
C ILE A 327 -17.94 8.03 -17.62
N GLU A 328 -18.91 7.40 -18.28
CA GLU A 328 -19.42 7.81 -19.60
C GLU A 328 -20.66 8.70 -19.52
N ASN A 329 -21.45 8.59 -18.43
CA ASN A 329 -22.70 9.34 -18.28
C ASN A 329 -22.62 10.38 -17.15
N PRO A 330 -22.15 11.61 -17.41
CA PRO A 330 -21.94 12.63 -16.37
C PRO A 330 -23.21 13.07 -15.64
N ASN A 331 -24.39 12.79 -16.20
CA ASN A 331 -25.68 13.15 -15.62
C ASN A 331 -26.28 12.05 -14.73
N SER A 332 -25.70 10.85 -14.74
CA SER A 332 -26.16 9.72 -13.93
C SER A 332 -26.05 10.02 -12.43
N PRO A 333 -26.89 9.42 -11.57
CA PRO A 333 -26.72 9.48 -10.12
C PRO A 333 -25.31 9.03 -9.67
N GLN A 334 -24.75 8.02 -10.33
CA GLN A 334 -23.42 7.46 -10.06
C GLN A 334 -22.30 8.48 -10.32
N ALA A 335 -22.33 9.15 -11.47
CA ALA A 335 -21.37 10.20 -11.81
C ALA A 335 -21.49 11.40 -10.86
N LYS A 336 -22.71 11.78 -10.45
CA LYS A 336 -22.94 12.86 -9.48
C LYS A 336 -22.39 12.52 -8.10
N LEU A 337 -22.59 11.29 -7.63
CA LEU A 337 -22.01 10.82 -6.36
C LEU A 337 -20.49 10.85 -6.42
N PHE A 338 -19.89 10.23 -7.43
CA PHE A 338 -18.43 10.18 -7.59
C PHE A 338 -17.83 11.58 -7.71
N LYS A 339 -18.46 12.47 -8.50
CA LYS A 339 -18.05 13.87 -8.62
C LYS A 339 -18.07 14.57 -7.27
N LYS A 340 -19.14 14.43 -6.50
CA LYS A 340 -19.28 15.09 -5.19
C LYS A 340 -18.13 14.71 -4.25
N VAL A 341 -17.86 13.41 -4.11
CA VAL A 341 -16.87 12.92 -3.14
C VAL A 341 -15.43 13.11 -3.61
N SER A 342 -15.15 13.02 -4.91
CA SER A 342 -13.79 13.25 -5.43
C SER A 342 -13.44 14.73 -5.54
N SER A 343 -14.39 15.62 -5.85
CA SER A 343 -14.11 17.05 -6.08
C SER A 343 -13.51 17.75 -4.86
N ILE A 344 -13.85 17.34 -3.64
CA ILE A 344 -13.26 17.95 -2.43
C ILE A 344 -11.78 17.58 -2.28
N ILE A 345 -11.42 16.33 -2.58
CA ILE A 345 -10.02 15.89 -2.61
C ILE A 345 -9.27 16.65 -3.72
N LEU A 346 -9.85 16.72 -4.92
CA LEU A 346 -9.26 17.44 -6.04
C LEU A 346 -9.05 18.93 -5.73
N LYS A 347 -10.01 19.58 -5.07
CA LYS A 347 -9.86 20.97 -4.58
C LYS A 347 -8.66 21.08 -3.62
N GLY A 348 -8.53 20.14 -2.69
CA GLY A 348 -7.38 20.10 -1.79
C GLY A 348 -6.04 19.95 -2.52
N ILE A 349 -6.00 19.13 -3.58
CA ILE A 349 -4.80 18.95 -4.40
C ILE A 349 -4.50 20.22 -5.22
N SER A 350 -5.50 20.85 -5.85
CA SER A 350 -5.29 22.08 -6.64
C SER A 350 -4.76 23.24 -5.80
N GLU A 351 -5.11 23.28 -4.52
CA GLU A 351 -4.65 24.29 -3.56
C GLU A 351 -3.28 23.92 -2.94
N ASN A 352 -2.64 22.84 -3.40
CA ASN A 352 -1.41 22.27 -2.82
C ASN A 352 -1.54 21.95 -1.32
N ALA A 353 -2.75 21.77 -0.82
CA ALA A 353 -3.04 21.48 0.57
C ALA A 353 -3.03 19.97 0.85
N VAL A 354 -3.43 19.17 -0.15
CA VAL A 354 -3.53 17.72 -0.05
C VAL A 354 -2.47 17.06 -0.93
N TRP A 355 -1.65 16.24 -0.30
CA TRP A 355 -0.75 15.30 -0.94
C TRP A 355 -1.41 13.93 -1.09
N VAL A 356 -1.02 13.21 -2.15
CA VAL A 356 -1.49 11.85 -2.41
C VAL A 356 -0.32 10.91 -2.71
N ALA A 357 -0.42 9.66 -2.25
CA ALA A 357 0.69 8.71 -2.33
C ALA A 357 1.19 8.45 -3.75
N GLN A 358 2.51 8.53 -3.93
CA GLN A 358 3.23 8.17 -5.16
C GLN A 358 3.73 6.71 -5.10
N PRO A 359 4.07 6.07 -6.24
CA PRO A 359 4.60 4.70 -6.21
C PRO A 359 5.81 4.58 -5.28
N GLY A 360 5.70 3.74 -4.25
CA GLY A 360 6.80 3.49 -3.30
C GLY A 360 7.06 4.63 -2.30
N VAL A 361 6.24 5.69 -2.29
CA VAL A 361 6.34 6.82 -1.35
C VAL A 361 5.07 6.85 -0.50
N TYR A 362 5.25 6.75 0.82
CA TYR A 362 4.17 6.79 1.80
C TYR A 362 4.16 8.16 2.49
N GLY A 363 2.98 8.70 2.78
CA GLY A 363 2.84 10.01 3.43
C GLY A 363 3.54 10.08 4.77
N SER A 364 3.65 8.95 5.48
CA SER A 364 4.40 8.82 6.72
C SER A 364 5.88 9.25 6.62
N SER A 365 6.52 9.06 5.45
CA SER A 365 7.91 9.49 5.20
C SER A 365 8.06 11.01 5.07
N ILE A 366 7.02 11.69 4.59
CA ILE A 366 6.98 13.15 4.49
C ILE A 366 6.58 13.74 5.84
N PHE A 367 5.52 13.18 6.44
CA PHE A 367 4.99 13.51 7.76
C PHE A 367 6.08 13.55 8.82
N THR A 368 6.86 12.46 8.97
CA THR A 368 7.87 12.35 10.02
C THR A 368 8.92 13.46 9.99
N SER A 369 9.14 14.12 8.86
CA SER A 369 10.06 15.25 8.69
C SER A 369 9.43 16.64 8.87
N TYR A 370 8.23 16.71 9.47
CA TYR A 370 7.42 17.94 9.64
C TYR A 370 7.06 18.66 8.33
N LYS A 371 7.21 18.02 7.16
CA LYS A 371 6.78 18.58 5.87
C LYS A 371 5.29 18.39 5.58
N MET A 372 4.58 17.71 6.48
CA MET A 372 3.15 17.45 6.43
C MET A 372 2.60 17.38 7.84
N ALA A 373 1.43 17.99 8.07
CA ALA A 373 0.87 18.14 9.42
C ALA A 373 -0.07 16.99 9.81
N ILE A 374 -0.74 16.40 8.82
CA ILE A 374 -1.74 15.36 9.01
C ILE A 374 -1.53 14.30 7.95
N ASN A 375 -1.52 13.02 8.33
CA ASN A 375 -1.46 11.90 7.39
C ASN A 375 -2.55 10.87 7.67
N ILE A 376 -3.34 10.51 6.66
CA ILE A 376 -4.29 9.41 6.72
C ILE A 376 -3.66 8.19 6.04
N GLY A 377 -3.46 7.13 6.81
CA GLY A 377 -2.82 5.90 6.34
C GLY A 377 -3.30 4.66 7.09
N SER A 378 -2.80 3.49 6.66
CA SER A 378 -3.19 2.20 7.25
C SER A 378 -2.70 2.06 8.70
N THR A 379 -3.49 1.44 9.56
CA THR A 379 -3.09 1.11 10.94
C THR A 379 -1.87 0.19 10.98
N ALA A 380 -1.68 -0.66 9.96
CA ALA A 380 -0.49 -1.49 9.81
C ALA A 380 0.80 -0.67 9.62
N GLY A 381 0.67 0.59 9.17
CA GLY A 381 1.77 1.54 8.97
C GLY A 381 2.15 2.35 10.22
N TYR A 382 1.50 2.15 11.37
CA TYR A 382 1.68 2.94 12.61
C TYR A 382 3.15 3.25 12.95
N ARG A 383 4.02 2.24 12.91
CA ARG A 383 5.44 2.38 13.28
C ARG A 383 6.25 3.26 12.33
N HIS A 384 5.72 3.61 11.17
CA HIS A 384 6.36 4.51 10.21
C HIS A 384 5.93 5.97 10.37
N THR A 385 5.02 6.25 11.31
CA THR A 385 4.46 7.59 11.53
C THR A 385 5.22 8.41 12.56
N PHE A 386 6.32 7.87 13.10
CA PHE A 386 7.23 8.57 14.01
C PHE A 386 8.63 7.99 13.86
N VAL A 387 9.62 8.74 14.31
CA VAL A 387 11.01 8.30 14.41
C VAL A 387 11.24 7.71 15.80
N GLY A 388 11.83 6.52 15.87
CA GLY A 388 12.14 5.90 17.16
C GLY A 388 13.28 6.61 17.88
N ASN A 389 13.27 6.66 19.22
CA ASN A 389 14.26 7.37 20.08
C ASN A 389 15.74 7.01 19.84
N ASN A 390 16.05 5.97 19.06
CA ASN A 390 17.42 5.53 18.72
C ASN A 390 17.72 5.56 17.21
N GLU A 391 16.81 6.05 16.38
CA GLU A 391 17.02 6.20 14.94
C GLU A 391 17.76 7.51 14.67
N LYS A 392 19.07 7.40 14.39
CA LYS A 392 19.87 8.54 13.93
C LYS A 392 19.43 8.90 12.51
N ASN A 393 18.49 9.82 12.40
CA ASN A 393 18.14 10.35 11.09
C ASN A 393 19.15 11.41 10.65
N SER A 394 19.66 11.23 9.44
CA SER A 394 20.61 12.15 8.82
C SER A 394 19.96 12.82 7.63
N THR A 395 20.23 14.12 7.46
CA THR A 395 19.99 14.81 6.20
C THR A 395 21.27 14.83 5.38
N TYR A 396 21.10 14.65 4.07
CA TYR A 396 22.16 14.61 3.10
C TYR A 396 22.08 15.89 2.26
N ILE A 397 23.08 16.78 2.37
CA ILE A 397 23.06 18.11 1.76
C ILE A 397 24.18 18.20 0.72
N ILE A 398 23.84 18.51 -0.53
CA ILE A 398 24.83 18.86 -1.56
C ILE A 398 25.51 20.16 -1.13
N LYS A 399 26.80 20.09 -0.79
CA LYS A 399 27.58 21.19 -0.21
C LYS A 399 27.50 22.47 -1.03
N GLN A 400 27.71 22.35 -2.35
CA GLN A 400 27.82 23.48 -3.28
C GLN A 400 26.48 24.21 -3.51
N ALA A 401 25.36 23.50 -3.33
CA ALA A 401 24.02 24.04 -3.58
C ALA A 401 23.23 24.32 -2.30
N ASN A 402 23.74 23.88 -1.14
CA ASN A 402 22.99 23.79 0.11
C ASN A 402 21.61 23.12 -0.08
N ARG A 403 21.56 22.10 -0.95
CA ARG A 403 20.34 21.39 -1.33
C ARG A 403 20.26 20.06 -0.63
N VAL A 404 19.17 19.86 0.11
CA VAL A 404 18.82 18.55 0.68
C VAL A 404 18.50 17.57 -0.45
N LEU A 405 19.14 16.40 -0.45
CA LEU A 405 18.82 15.29 -1.34
C LEU A 405 17.42 14.76 -1.01
N ASP A 406 16.61 14.57 -2.04
CA ASP A 406 15.28 13.99 -1.90
C ASP A 406 15.39 12.47 -1.67
N PRO A 407 14.93 11.94 -0.53
CA PRO A 407 15.02 10.52 -0.21
C PRO A 407 14.19 9.64 -1.14
N THR A 408 13.21 10.19 -1.88
CA THR A 408 12.37 9.43 -2.81
C THR A 408 13.04 9.21 -4.17
N THR A 409 13.86 10.17 -4.61
CA THR A 409 14.55 10.12 -5.91
C THR A 409 16.04 9.83 -5.80
N THR A 410 16.56 9.64 -4.57
CA THR A 410 17.98 9.41 -4.28
C THR A 410 18.22 8.03 -3.68
N ILE A 411 19.27 7.36 -4.14
CA ILE A 411 19.82 6.16 -3.50
C ILE A 411 21.31 6.35 -3.16
N GLU A 412 21.71 5.89 -1.98
CA GLU A 412 23.10 5.85 -1.53
C GLU A 412 23.78 4.62 -2.13
N ILE A 413 24.82 4.82 -2.92
CA ILE A 413 25.68 3.76 -3.43
C ILE A 413 26.76 3.49 -2.39
N LEU A 414 26.85 2.23 -1.99
CA LEU A 414 27.85 1.77 -1.04
C LEU A 414 29.15 1.45 -1.79
N ASN A 415 30.30 1.71 -1.18
CA ASN A 415 31.59 1.26 -1.71
C ASN A 415 31.67 -0.27 -1.67
N ASN A 416 31.42 -0.92 -2.80
CA ASN A 416 31.49 -2.36 -2.96
C ASN A 416 31.83 -2.76 -4.40
N THR A 417 32.26 -4.01 -4.53
CA THR A 417 32.53 -4.65 -5.82
C THR A 417 32.01 -6.09 -5.75
N PRO A 418 31.30 -6.58 -6.79
CA PRO A 418 30.90 -7.98 -6.87
C PRO A 418 32.09 -8.92 -6.92
N LYS A 419 31.90 -10.15 -6.44
CA LYS A 419 32.88 -11.21 -6.67
C LYS A 419 32.85 -11.60 -8.16
N ASN A 420 33.95 -12.14 -8.67
CA ASN A 420 34.15 -12.44 -10.10
C ASN A 420 33.07 -13.32 -10.77
N ASN A 421 32.20 -13.97 -9.99
CA ASN A 421 31.12 -14.84 -10.47
C ASN A 421 29.70 -14.30 -10.18
N GLU A 422 29.55 -13.10 -9.64
CA GLU A 422 28.26 -12.53 -9.27
C GLU A 422 27.76 -11.52 -10.32
N LYS A 423 26.48 -11.59 -10.69
CA LYS A 423 25.86 -10.67 -11.67
C LYS A 423 25.33 -9.36 -11.09
N TRP A 424 25.39 -9.18 -9.77
CA TRP A 424 25.04 -7.88 -9.19
C TRP A 424 26.16 -6.88 -9.48
N LEU A 425 25.80 -5.62 -9.74
CA LEU A 425 26.71 -4.58 -10.19
C LEU A 425 27.10 -3.62 -9.05
N LEU A 426 26.12 -3.22 -8.23
CA LEU A 426 26.29 -2.28 -7.12
C LEU A 426 25.43 -2.71 -5.93
N LYS A 427 25.83 -2.36 -4.70
CA LYS A 427 24.91 -2.31 -3.55
C LYS A 427 24.53 -0.89 -3.20
N PHE A 428 23.29 -0.71 -2.78
CA PHE A 428 22.73 0.58 -2.43
C PHE A 428 21.88 0.53 -1.16
N LYS A 429 21.65 1.68 -0.54
CA LYS A 429 20.59 1.91 0.45
C LYS A 429 19.67 3.00 -0.06
N GLN A 430 18.39 2.92 0.28
CA GLN A 430 17.55 4.12 0.24
C GLN A 430 18.05 5.06 1.34
N LEU A 431 18.05 6.38 1.12
CA LEU A 431 18.45 7.33 2.15
C LEU A 431 17.63 7.10 3.43
N GLY A 432 18.30 7.04 4.58
CA GLY A 432 17.67 6.77 5.88
C GLY A 432 17.26 5.32 6.13
N VAL A 433 17.45 4.40 5.18
CA VAL A 433 17.12 2.98 5.37
C VAL A 433 18.36 2.17 5.78
N LYS A 434 18.20 1.34 6.81
CA LYS A 434 19.30 0.56 7.40
C LYS A 434 19.83 -0.55 6.49
N TYR A 435 18.95 -1.19 5.73
CA TYR A 435 19.25 -2.45 5.03
C TYR A 435 19.77 -2.20 3.60
N PRO A 436 20.95 -2.75 3.25
CA PRO A 436 21.48 -2.67 1.89
C PRO A 436 20.70 -3.58 0.91
N ASN A 437 20.55 -3.11 -0.31
CA ASN A 437 19.93 -3.78 -1.45
C ASN A 437 20.93 -3.86 -2.62
N THR A 438 20.57 -4.57 -3.69
CA THR A 438 21.46 -4.82 -4.84
C THR A 438 20.86 -4.31 -6.15
N ILE A 439 21.73 -3.76 -6.99
CA ILE A 439 21.46 -3.39 -8.39
C ILE A 439 22.10 -4.46 -9.27
N TRP A 440 21.35 -5.02 -10.20
CA TRP A 440 21.75 -6.14 -11.04
C TRP A 440 21.87 -5.76 -12.52
N ALA A 441 22.65 -6.54 -13.25
CA ALA A 441 22.65 -6.51 -14.70
C ALA A 441 21.25 -6.82 -15.26
N SER A 442 20.95 -6.29 -16.45
CA SER A 442 19.63 -6.46 -17.08
C SER A 442 19.28 -7.93 -17.37
N ASP A 443 20.28 -8.78 -17.57
CA ASP A 443 20.18 -10.20 -17.89
C ASP A 443 20.29 -11.13 -16.65
N ALA A 444 20.25 -10.57 -15.43
CA ALA A 444 20.32 -11.36 -14.20
C ALA A 444 19.00 -12.11 -13.94
N SER A 445 19.09 -13.44 -13.87
CA SER A 445 17.98 -14.34 -13.58
C SER A 445 17.67 -14.42 -12.08
N GLU A 446 16.49 -14.94 -11.72
CA GLU A 446 16.17 -15.21 -10.31
C GLU A 446 17.11 -16.22 -9.64
N LYS A 447 17.65 -17.15 -10.42
CA LYS A 447 18.64 -18.12 -9.94
C LYS A 447 19.92 -17.40 -9.53
N ASP A 448 20.42 -16.48 -10.35
CA ASP A 448 21.61 -15.68 -10.05
C ASP A 448 21.45 -14.89 -8.73
N ILE A 449 20.24 -14.37 -8.50
CA ILE A 449 19.89 -13.65 -7.26
C ILE A 449 19.90 -14.60 -6.04
N LYS A 450 19.28 -15.78 -6.16
CA LYS A 450 19.22 -16.78 -5.08
C LYS A 450 20.61 -17.30 -4.73
N ASP A 451 21.43 -17.61 -5.73
CA ASP A 451 22.76 -18.20 -5.56
C ASP A 451 23.75 -17.22 -4.88
N ALA A 452 23.58 -15.91 -5.09
CA ALA A 452 24.41 -14.88 -4.46
C ALA A 452 24.17 -14.74 -2.95
N LYS A 453 23.14 -15.38 -2.37
CA LYS A 453 22.75 -15.31 -0.95
C LYS A 453 22.65 -13.89 -0.38
N GLN A 454 22.50 -12.90 -1.25
CA GLN A 454 22.11 -11.55 -0.87
C GLN A 454 20.61 -11.71 -0.57
N ASN A 455 20.14 -11.37 0.63
CA ASN A 455 18.70 -11.34 0.95
C ASN A 455 18.17 -9.91 0.78
N PRO A 456 18.12 -9.32 -0.43
CA PRO A 456 17.69 -7.93 -0.57
C PRO A 456 16.20 -7.81 -0.28
N THR A 457 15.81 -6.66 0.27
CA THR A 457 14.38 -6.32 0.39
C THR A 457 13.83 -5.83 -0.96
N TYR A 458 14.70 -5.24 -1.78
CA TYR A 458 14.37 -4.70 -3.10
C TYR A 458 15.46 -5.04 -4.13
N ILE A 459 15.04 -5.37 -5.35
CA ILE A 459 15.94 -5.68 -6.46
C ILE A 459 15.73 -4.64 -7.55
N LYS A 460 16.80 -3.93 -7.93
CA LYS A 460 16.80 -3.05 -9.10
C LYS A 460 17.63 -3.68 -10.22
N ARG A 461 17.22 -3.45 -11.47
CA ARG A 461 18.00 -3.83 -12.65
C ARG A 461 18.34 -2.58 -13.45
N VAL A 462 19.57 -2.50 -13.93
CA VAL A 462 19.96 -1.44 -14.87
C VAL A 462 19.34 -1.70 -16.24
N SER A 463 19.20 -0.65 -17.04
CA SER A 463 18.88 -0.80 -18.45
C SER A 463 20.05 -1.52 -19.17
N PRO A 464 19.81 -2.29 -20.24
CA PRO A 464 20.88 -2.96 -20.98
C PRO A 464 22.00 -2.02 -21.45
N LEU A 465 21.65 -0.76 -21.75
CA LEU A 465 22.58 0.26 -22.22
C LEU A 465 23.44 0.86 -21.10
N SER A 466 23.03 0.71 -19.83
CA SER A 466 23.68 1.35 -18.67
C SER A 466 24.56 0.39 -17.84
N ILE A 467 24.83 -0.82 -18.35
CA ILE A 467 25.70 -1.79 -17.65
C ILE A 467 27.11 -1.23 -17.47
N ASN A 468 27.66 -0.54 -18.47
CA ASN A 468 29.00 0.02 -18.40
C ASN A 468 29.06 1.20 -17.43
N GLU A 469 28.03 2.04 -17.40
CA GLU A 469 27.84 3.15 -16.48
C GLU A 469 27.81 2.64 -15.04
N ALA A 470 27.09 1.56 -14.78
CA ALA A 470 27.05 0.93 -13.48
C ALA A 470 28.40 0.38 -13.05
N LYS A 471 29.17 -0.24 -13.97
CA LYS A 471 30.53 -0.71 -13.70
C LYS A 471 31.49 0.43 -13.34
N LYS A 472 31.33 1.62 -13.92
CA LYS A 472 32.13 2.82 -13.56
C LYS A 472 31.92 3.27 -12.10
N LEU A 473 30.83 2.83 -11.45
CA LEU A 473 30.51 3.13 -10.05
C LEU A 473 30.99 2.04 -9.07
N GLN A 474 31.52 0.92 -9.56
CA GLN A 474 32.04 -0.13 -8.67
C GLN A 474 33.22 0.39 -7.85
N GLY A 475 33.23 0.07 -6.55
CA GLY A 475 34.21 0.58 -5.61
C GLY A 475 34.06 2.07 -5.26
N LYS A 476 33.01 2.75 -5.74
CA LYS A 476 32.71 4.14 -5.37
C LYS A 476 31.63 4.20 -4.31
N ALA A 477 31.69 5.23 -3.46
CA ALA A 477 30.59 5.64 -2.60
C ALA A 477 30.07 6.99 -3.05
N GLY A 478 28.75 7.16 -3.00
CA GLY A 478 28.09 8.38 -3.44
C GLY A 478 26.59 8.19 -3.57
N TYR A 479 25.96 9.02 -4.38
CA TYR A 479 24.51 9.11 -4.46
C TYR A 479 24.08 9.11 -5.92
N ILE A 480 23.18 8.21 -6.28
CA ILE A 480 22.45 8.32 -7.56
C ILE A 480 21.20 9.14 -7.31
N VAL A 481 21.04 10.24 -8.04
CA VAL A 481 19.94 11.19 -7.95
C VAL A 481 19.17 11.25 -9.27
N SER A 482 17.90 11.64 -9.19
CA SER A 482 17.04 11.96 -10.33
C SER A 482 16.04 13.06 -9.94
N GLY A 483 15.52 13.79 -10.91
CA GLY A 483 14.54 14.86 -10.67
C GLY A 483 14.58 15.91 -11.77
N SER A 484 13.49 16.65 -11.93
CA SER A 484 13.38 17.72 -12.92
C SER A 484 14.32 18.89 -12.66
N GLU A 485 14.86 18.99 -11.44
CA GLU A 485 15.87 19.99 -11.08
C GLU A 485 17.28 19.67 -11.60
N TYR A 486 17.53 18.44 -12.07
CA TYR A 486 18.84 18.02 -12.57
C TYR A 486 18.88 17.99 -14.11
N SER A 487 19.96 18.50 -14.69
CA SER A 487 20.26 18.40 -16.11
C SER A 487 21.76 18.16 -16.34
N TYR A 488 22.14 17.75 -17.55
CA TYR A 488 23.54 17.54 -17.91
C TYR A 488 24.01 18.58 -18.94
N ASN A 489 25.05 19.34 -18.59
CA ASN A 489 25.71 20.24 -19.51
C ASN A 489 26.85 19.50 -20.22
N LYS A 490 26.58 19.06 -21.46
CA LYS A 490 27.53 18.31 -22.29
C LYS A 490 28.80 19.09 -22.63
N ALA A 491 28.73 20.42 -22.73
CA ALA A 491 29.87 21.24 -23.13
C ALA A 491 30.91 21.36 -22.00
N GLU A 492 30.44 21.35 -20.75
CA GLU A 492 31.30 21.50 -19.56
C GLU A 492 31.53 20.20 -18.79
N ASP A 493 30.89 19.10 -19.21
CA ASP A 493 30.92 17.79 -18.51
C ASP A 493 30.53 17.94 -17.03
N LYS A 494 29.43 18.67 -16.78
CA LYS A 494 28.92 18.95 -15.43
C LYS A 494 27.44 18.70 -15.30
N ILE A 495 27.04 18.31 -14.09
CA ILE A 495 25.63 18.23 -13.70
C ILE A 495 25.19 19.65 -13.34
N GLU A 496 24.05 20.07 -13.84
CA GLU A 496 23.40 21.33 -13.48
C GLU A 496 22.22 21.04 -12.55
N LEU A 497 22.18 21.73 -11.43
CA LEU A 497 21.11 21.69 -10.44
C LEU A 497 20.40 23.04 -10.41
N LYS A 498 19.14 23.08 -10.84
CA LYS A 498 18.31 24.28 -10.90
C LYS A 498 17.37 24.37 -9.69
N ILE A 499 17.52 25.43 -8.91
CA ILE A 499 16.64 25.73 -7.76
C ILE A 499 16.07 27.14 -7.98
N GLY A 500 14.77 27.20 -8.30
CA GLY A 500 14.15 28.45 -8.77
C GLY A 500 14.86 28.97 -10.03
N ASN A 501 15.40 30.19 -9.94
CA ASN A 501 16.16 30.82 -11.03
C ASN A 501 17.69 30.60 -10.94
N LYS A 502 18.19 29.92 -9.89
CA LYS A 502 19.62 29.69 -9.70
C LYS A 502 20.03 28.34 -10.26
N ILE A 503 21.11 28.32 -11.06
CA ILE A 503 21.74 27.08 -11.56
C ILE A 503 23.07 26.89 -10.84
N THR A 504 23.25 25.73 -10.21
CA THR A 504 24.50 25.31 -9.57
C THR A 504 25.13 24.18 -10.37
N LYS A 505 26.42 24.29 -10.69
CA LYS A 505 27.15 23.24 -11.42
C LYS A 505 27.88 22.33 -10.44
N LEU A 506 27.66 21.03 -10.58
CA LEU A 506 28.19 19.98 -9.71
C LEU A 506 29.12 19.07 -10.52
N GLN A 507 30.17 18.57 -9.87
CA GLN A 507 30.95 17.47 -10.42
C GLN A 507 30.21 16.15 -10.19
N GLY A 508 30.19 15.28 -11.22
CA GLY A 508 29.57 13.97 -11.09
C GLY A 508 29.58 13.20 -12.40
N ILE A 509 28.76 12.15 -12.50
CA ILE A 509 28.66 11.30 -13.68
C ILE A 509 27.22 11.29 -14.17
N TYR A 510 27.01 11.67 -15.43
CA TYR A 510 25.72 11.46 -16.10
C TYR A 510 25.54 9.98 -16.44
N LEU A 511 24.47 9.37 -15.92
CA LEU A 511 24.18 7.94 -16.09
C LEU A 511 23.12 7.67 -17.17
N GLY A 512 22.44 8.71 -17.65
CA GLY A 512 21.32 8.60 -18.59
C GLY A 512 20.14 7.83 -18.00
N LYS A 513 19.39 7.12 -18.86
CA LYS A 513 18.27 6.25 -18.48
C LYS A 513 18.78 4.95 -17.84
N PHE A 514 19.16 5.08 -16.58
CA PHE A 514 19.99 4.10 -15.88
C PHE A 514 19.27 2.80 -15.49
N PHE A 515 17.99 2.89 -15.08
CA PHE A 515 17.21 1.73 -14.64
C PHE A 515 16.31 1.19 -15.76
N ASN A 516 16.06 -0.12 -15.73
CA ASN A 516 15.16 -0.75 -16.71
C ASN A 516 13.73 -0.25 -16.54
N ASN A 517 12.98 -0.08 -17.64
CA ASN A 517 11.61 0.42 -17.66
C ASN A 517 11.43 1.78 -16.95
N ASN A 518 12.46 2.62 -16.94
CA ASN A 518 12.42 3.94 -16.34
C ASN A 518 13.00 4.98 -17.31
N GLU A 519 12.18 5.97 -17.64
CA GLU A 519 12.52 7.01 -18.61
C GLU A 519 13.27 8.20 -18.00
N ASN A 520 13.43 8.23 -16.67
CA ASN A 520 14.12 9.31 -15.97
C ASN A 520 15.62 9.30 -16.27
N GLU A 521 16.19 10.50 -16.31
CA GLU A 521 17.64 10.68 -16.32
C GLU A 521 18.21 10.59 -14.91
N TYR A 522 19.35 9.92 -14.79
CA TYR A 522 20.04 9.70 -13.53
C TYR A 522 21.45 10.28 -13.55
N PHE A 523 21.89 10.71 -12.37
CA PHE A 523 23.19 11.33 -12.16
C PHE A 523 23.84 10.75 -10.91
N PHE A 524 25.15 10.62 -10.89
CA PHE A 524 25.92 10.21 -9.72
C PHE A 524 26.71 11.38 -9.15
N ILE A 525 26.54 11.63 -7.85
CA ILE A 525 27.26 12.65 -7.07
C ILE A 525 28.17 11.91 -6.08
N ASN A 526 29.43 12.33 -5.97
CA ASN A 526 30.38 11.68 -5.05
C ASN A 526 29.98 11.91 -3.58
N GLN A 527 30.35 10.97 -2.71
CA GLN A 527 30.03 11.10 -1.29
C GLN A 527 30.64 12.36 -0.65
N GLU A 528 31.84 12.76 -1.09
CA GLU A 528 32.55 13.93 -0.57
C GLU A 528 31.87 15.27 -0.86
N ASP A 529 31.01 15.34 -1.88
CA ASP A 529 30.25 16.52 -2.25
C ASP A 529 28.96 16.69 -1.43
N VAL A 530 28.67 15.74 -0.53
CA VAL A 530 27.44 15.69 0.26
C VAL A 530 27.78 15.66 1.75
N ASP A 531 27.29 16.67 2.48
CA ASP A 531 27.34 16.69 3.94
C ASP A 531 26.23 15.82 4.52
N VAL A 532 26.62 14.87 5.37
CA VAL A 532 25.68 14.08 6.17
C VAL A 532 25.55 14.74 7.53
N LYS A 533 24.49 15.53 7.71
CA LYS A 533 24.17 16.14 9.00
C LYS A 533 23.24 15.20 9.76
N VAL A 534 23.71 14.66 10.89
CA VAL A 534 22.80 14.06 11.87
C VAL A 534 21.86 15.17 12.31
N LEU A 535 20.58 15.00 12.02
CA LEU A 535 19.61 16.04 12.31
C LEU A 535 19.44 16.18 13.82
N LYS A 536 19.22 17.43 14.25
CA LYS A 536 18.76 17.70 15.60
C LYS A 536 17.41 17.04 15.79
N ALA A 537 17.14 16.53 16.99
CA ALA A 537 15.92 15.78 17.31
C ALA A 537 14.62 16.51 16.95
N ASN A 538 14.65 17.84 16.84
CA ASN A 538 13.50 18.71 16.58
C ASN A 538 13.13 18.92 15.10
N ASN A 539 13.83 18.27 14.17
CA ASN A 539 13.43 18.26 12.75
C ASN A 539 12.63 17.00 12.37
N PHE A 540 12.29 16.18 13.37
CA PHE A 540 11.50 14.98 13.18
C PHE A 540 10.44 14.82 14.26
N ILE A 541 9.38 14.14 13.88
CA ILE A 541 8.30 13.76 14.79
C ILE A 541 8.72 12.48 15.52
N ASN A 542 8.98 12.58 16.83
CA ASN A 542 9.11 11.42 17.69
C ASN A 542 7.72 10.91 18.09
N GLN A 543 7.67 9.74 18.72
CA GLN A 543 6.39 9.13 19.10
C GLN A 543 5.56 10.06 20.01
N GLU A 544 6.22 10.80 20.90
CA GLU A 544 5.57 11.76 21.80
C GLU A 544 5.11 13.05 21.11
N ASP A 545 5.60 13.36 19.90
CA ASP A 545 5.24 14.55 19.12
C ASP A 545 4.01 14.32 18.22
N ALA A 546 3.64 13.07 18.02
CA ALA A 546 2.48 12.66 17.25
C ALA A 546 1.24 12.42 18.13
N ASP A 547 0.07 12.58 17.53
CA ASP A 547 -1.21 12.04 18.03
C ASP A 547 -1.83 11.13 16.95
N TRP A 548 -2.62 10.15 17.39
CA TRP A 548 -3.33 9.21 16.51
C TRP A 548 -4.80 9.22 16.85
N ILE A 549 -5.62 9.45 15.82
CA ILE A 549 -7.08 9.45 15.93
C ILE A 549 -7.69 8.63 14.79
N ALA A 550 -9.00 8.41 14.83
CA ALA A 550 -9.71 7.76 13.75
C ALA A 550 -9.57 8.54 12.43
N ALA A 551 -9.57 7.82 11.32
CA ALA A 551 -9.80 8.44 10.01
C ALA A 551 -11.21 9.04 9.96
N PRO A 552 -11.43 10.12 9.16
CA PRO A 552 -12.76 10.70 9.02
C PRO A 552 -13.79 9.67 8.56
N TYR A 553 -14.97 9.72 9.14
CA TYR A 553 -16.03 8.73 8.90
C TYR A 553 -17.02 9.14 7.80
N SER A 554 -16.97 10.40 7.33
CA SER A 554 -18.03 10.93 6.47
C SER A 554 -17.52 11.98 5.48
N TYR A 555 -18.31 12.24 4.45
CA TYR A 555 -18.08 13.39 3.56
C TYR A 555 -18.28 14.69 4.32
N SER A 556 -19.37 14.81 5.09
CA SER A 556 -19.75 15.99 5.88
C SER A 556 -20.40 15.62 7.21
N ASN A 557 -20.48 16.57 8.12
CA ASN A 557 -21.18 16.39 9.41
C ASN A 557 -22.69 16.14 9.29
N ASN A 558 -23.30 16.46 8.15
CA ASN A 558 -24.74 16.30 7.92
C ASN A 558 -25.11 14.93 7.34
N ASP A 559 -24.12 14.08 7.05
CA ASP A 559 -24.39 12.76 6.48
C ASP A 559 -25.05 11.85 7.52
N LYS A 560 -26.10 11.14 7.07
CA LYS A 560 -26.88 10.24 7.93
C LYS A 560 -26.06 9.06 8.45
N TYR A 561 -25.11 8.58 7.64
CA TYR A 561 -24.31 7.40 7.96
C TYR A 561 -22.83 7.77 8.13
N LYS A 562 -22.09 6.84 8.70
CA LYS A 562 -20.65 6.94 8.96
C LYS A 562 -19.96 5.73 8.32
N GLY A 563 -19.09 5.95 7.35
CA GLY A 563 -18.31 4.90 6.71
C GLY A 563 -17.09 4.52 7.56
N ILE A 564 -16.83 3.22 7.69
CA ILE A 564 -15.58 2.70 8.28
C ILE A 564 -14.97 1.75 7.27
N ILE A 565 -13.76 2.08 6.80
CA ILE A 565 -13.05 1.24 5.84
C ILE A 565 -12.67 -0.09 6.50
N LEU A 566 -12.98 -1.19 5.82
CA LEU A 566 -12.54 -2.53 6.20
C LEU A 566 -11.39 -2.94 5.28
N GLN A 567 -10.16 -2.93 5.80
CA GLN A 567 -9.01 -3.45 5.08
C GLN A 567 -8.61 -4.81 5.65
N GLY A 568 -7.95 -5.62 4.84
CA GLY A 568 -7.23 -6.80 5.29
C GLY A 568 -7.50 -8.04 4.44
N PRO A 569 -6.57 -9.01 4.47
CA PRO A 569 -6.64 -10.22 3.67
C PRO A 569 -7.79 -11.13 4.10
N SER A 570 -8.22 -11.93 3.15
CA SER A 570 -9.08 -13.09 3.32
C SER A 570 -8.33 -14.34 2.84
N VAL A 571 -8.74 -15.50 3.36
CA VAL A 571 -8.39 -16.80 2.79
C VAL A 571 -9.31 -17.06 1.60
N ILE A 572 -8.74 -17.18 0.41
CA ILE A 572 -9.45 -17.46 -0.85
C ILE A 572 -9.10 -18.88 -1.29
N PRO A 573 -9.96 -19.87 -1.01
CA PRO A 573 -9.82 -21.23 -1.52
C PRO A 573 -10.02 -21.30 -3.04
N VAL A 574 -9.12 -22.02 -3.71
CA VAL A 574 -9.05 -22.20 -5.16
C VAL A 574 -9.18 -23.69 -5.47
N HIS A 575 -9.95 -24.01 -6.50
CA HIS A 575 -10.11 -25.37 -6.99
C HIS A 575 -8.80 -25.91 -7.56
N ALA A 576 -8.46 -27.14 -7.20
CA ALA A 576 -7.31 -27.87 -7.74
C ALA A 576 -7.75 -29.21 -8.31
N ASN A 577 -8.12 -30.15 -7.44
CA ASN A 577 -8.67 -31.45 -7.80
C ASN A 577 -9.45 -31.98 -6.58
N LYS A 578 -10.20 -33.07 -6.73
CA LYS A 578 -11.07 -33.58 -5.66
C LYS A 578 -10.35 -33.83 -4.32
N ARG A 579 -9.10 -34.31 -4.35
CA ARG A 579 -8.33 -34.65 -3.16
C ARG A 579 -7.80 -33.39 -2.47
N GLU A 580 -7.19 -32.49 -3.21
CA GLU A 580 -6.64 -31.25 -2.69
C GLU A 580 -7.72 -30.24 -2.30
N ASP A 581 -8.87 -30.22 -2.97
CA ASP A 581 -10.03 -29.40 -2.57
C ASP A 581 -10.51 -29.80 -1.17
N LYS A 582 -10.60 -31.11 -0.91
CA LYS A 582 -10.95 -31.64 0.41
C LYS A 582 -9.91 -31.21 1.46
N ALA A 583 -8.63 -31.41 1.14
CA ALA A 583 -7.53 -31.03 2.04
C ALA A 583 -7.48 -29.52 2.31
N THR A 584 -7.78 -28.69 1.31
CA THR A 584 -7.88 -27.23 1.42
C THR A 584 -8.94 -26.82 2.43
N ARG A 585 -10.16 -27.37 2.31
CA ARG A 585 -11.25 -27.12 3.29
C ARG A 585 -10.88 -27.60 4.69
N LEU A 586 -10.19 -28.73 4.80
CA LEU A 586 -9.72 -29.26 6.09
C LEU A 586 -8.69 -28.33 6.75
N PHE A 587 -7.72 -27.81 5.99
CA PHE A 587 -6.76 -26.82 6.49
C PHE A 587 -7.47 -25.53 6.96
N ILE A 588 -8.40 -25.01 6.15
CA ILE A 588 -9.19 -23.82 6.53
C ILE A 588 -9.97 -24.11 7.81
N ASN A 589 -10.66 -25.25 7.90
CA ASN A 589 -11.38 -25.61 9.12
C ASN A 589 -10.43 -25.70 10.33
N TRP A 590 -9.25 -26.33 10.19
CA TRP A 590 -8.24 -26.39 11.24
C TRP A 590 -7.81 -24.99 11.69
N MET A 591 -7.51 -24.09 10.75
CA MET A 591 -7.01 -22.74 11.05
C MET A 591 -7.98 -21.91 11.90
N TYR A 592 -9.28 -22.10 11.71
CA TYR A 592 -10.34 -21.31 12.36
C TYR A 592 -10.99 -22.01 13.56
N THR A 593 -10.85 -23.33 13.70
CA THR A 593 -11.57 -24.10 14.73
C THR A 593 -10.67 -24.87 15.68
N GLN A 594 -9.46 -25.25 15.28
CA GLN A 594 -8.59 -26.10 16.09
C GLN A 594 -7.97 -25.29 17.25
N PRO A 595 -8.26 -25.63 18.52
CA PRO A 595 -7.49 -25.12 19.64
C PRO A 595 -6.07 -25.70 19.62
N LEU A 596 -5.08 -24.85 19.84
CA LEU A 596 -3.66 -25.22 19.87
C LEU A 596 -3.10 -25.00 21.27
N ASN A 597 -2.20 -25.90 21.67
CA ASN A 597 -1.48 -25.83 22.95
C ASN A 597 0.00 -25.59 22.68
N ASN A 598 0.68 -24.89 23.60
CA ASN A 598 2.09 -24.53 23.48
C ASN A 598 2.45 -23.83 22.15
N LEU A 599 1.54 -23.01 21.62
CA LEU A 599 1.77 -22.30 20.36
C LEU A 599 2.79 -21.16 20.57
N GLU A 600 3.86 -21.19 19.78
CA GLU A 600 4.89 -20.15 19.76
C GLU A 600 5.10 -19.62 18.35
N LEU A 601 5.03 -18.29 18.20
CA LEU A 601 5.41 -17.59 16.97
C LEU A 601 6.64 -16.73 17.24
N TYR A 602 7.52 -16.59 16.25
CA TYR A 602 8.82 -15.94 16.43
C TYR A 602 9.35 -15.36 15.12
N LYS A 603 10.23 -14.37 15.25
CA LYS A 603 11.08 -13.91 14.16
C LYS A 603 12.26 -14.84 13.98
N VAL A 604 12.75 -14.90 12.74
CA VAL A 604 14.03 -15.55 12.42
C VAL A 604 14.96 -14.47 11.91
N ASP A 605 16.12 -14.31 12.55
CA ASP A 605 17.13 -13.36 12.11
C ASP A 605 17.91 -13.88 10.88
N SER A 606 18.83 -13.08 10.35
CA SER A 606 19.64 -13.44 9.19
C SER A 606 20.52 -14.69 9.41
N ASN A 607 20.77 -15.06 10.66
CA ASN A 607 21.58 -16.21 11.05
C ASN A 607 20.71 -17.45 11.37
N GLY A 608 19.40 -17.37 11.16
CA GLY A 608 18.48 -18.47 11.44
C GLY A 608 18.07 -18.59 12.91
N LYS A 609 18.46 -17.65 13.78
CA LYS A 609 18.14 -17.70 15.21
C LYS A 609 16.73 -17.15 15.46
N LYS A 610 15.99 -17.85 16.33
CA LYS A 610 14.67 -17.39 16.82
C LYS A 610 14.84 -16.15 17.70
N THR A 611 14.08 -15.10 17.41
CA THR A 611 14.02 -13.85 18.18
C THR A 611 12.57 -13.41 18.33
N ASN A 612 12.26 -12.53 19.28
CA ASN A 612 10.90 -12.02 19.53
C ASN A 612 9.85 -13.14 19.65
N ILE A 613 10.16 -14.14 20.47
CA ILE A 613 9.29 -15.30 20.68
C ILE A 613 8.05 -14.84 21.45
N GLN A 614 6.88 -15.04 20.87
CA GLN A 614 5.59 -14.81 21.51
C GLN A 614 4.92 -16.17 21.74
N LYS A 615 4.69 -16.50 23.02
CA LYS A 615 3.90 -17.66 23.43
C LYS A 615 2.44 -17.29 23.54
N PHE A 616 1.57 -18.17 23.10
CA PHE A 616 0.12 -18.00 23.18
C PHE A 616 -0.47 -18.93 24.23
N PRO A 617 -1.53 -18.50 24.96
CA PRO A 617 -2.23 -19.35 25.89
C PRO A 617 -2.77 -20.63 25.21
N ASP A 618 -2.85 -21.72 25.98
CA ASP A 618 -3.46 -22.96 25.51
C ASP A 618 -4.92 -22.73 25.09
N GLY A 619 -5.32 -23.44 24.04
CA GLY A 619 -6.63 -23.25 23.40
C GLY A 619 -6.72 -22.05 22.45
N THR A 620 -5.62 -21.33 22.20
CA THR A 620 -5.57 -20.28 21.18
C THR A 620 -5.70 -20.91 19.79
N LYS A 621 -6.52 -20.31 18.92
CA LYS A 621 -6.68 -20.75 17.53
C LYS A 621 -5.61 -20.12 16.63
N ALA A 622 -5.24 -20.80 15.56
CA ALA A 622 -4.22 -20.34 14.61
C ALA A 622 -4.53 -18.94 14.05
N ILE A 623 -5.79 -18.66 13.70
CA ILE A 623 -6.21 -17.34 13.21
C ILE A 623 -5.97 -16.22 14.24
N ASP A 624 -6.31 -16.43 15.50
CA ASP A 624 -6.17 -15.39 16.53
C ASP A 624 -4.69 -15.13 16.83
N ALA A 625 -3.87 -16.18 16.87
CA ALA A 625 -2.42 -16.05 17.03
C ALA A 625 -1.75 -15.37 15.82
N PHE A 626 -2.17 -15.69 14.59
CA PHE A 626 -1.71 -15.02 13.39
C PHE A 626 -1.95 -13.52 13.46
N ASN A 627 -3.18 -13.11 13.78
CA ASN A 627 -3.56 -11.71 13.86
C ASN A 627 -2.81 -10.96 14.96
N ALA A 628 -2.83 -11.51 16.18
CA ALA A 628 -2.14 -10.92 17.31
C ALA A 628 -0.63 -10.79 17.07
N PHE A 629 0.03 -11.78 16.46
CA PHE A 629 1.46 -11.69 16.14
C PHE A 629 1.73 -10.72 14.97
N GLY A 630 0.94 -10.82 13.91
CA GLY A 630 1.08 -10.08 12.65
C GLY A 630 0.71 -8.60 12.73
N GLY A 631 0.09 -8.15 13.82
CA GLY A 631 -0.36 -6.76 13.98
C GLY A 631 -1.65 -6.46 13.22
N TYR A 632 -2.59 -7.40 13.29
CA TYR A 632 -3.94 -7.26 12.74
C TYR A 632 -4.98 -7.55 13.81
N ILE A 633 -6.23 -7.17 13.54
CA ILE A 633 -7.38 -7.51 14.35
C ILE A 633 -7.98 -8.81 13.81
N SER A 634 -8.15 -9.79 14.70
CA SER A 634 -8.83 -11.03 14.32
C SER A 634 -10.32 -10.77 14.11
N PRO A 635 -10.91 -11.28 13.01
CA PRO A 635 -12.32 -11.06 12.68
C PRO A 635 -13.29 -11.94 13.48
N THR A 636 -12.81 -12.70 14.48
CA THR A 636 -13.65 -13.64 15.25
C THR A 636 -14.42 -12.94 16.37
N ASN A 637 -15.63 -13.44 16.66
CA ASN A 637 -16.47 -12.90 17.75
C ASN A 637 -15.74 -12.99 19.11
N LYS A 638 -14.98 -14.07 19.33
CA LYS A 638 -14.21 -14.26 20.57
C LYS A 638 -13.15 -13.17 20.71
N TYR A 639 -12.41 -12.85 19.64
CA TYR A 639 -11.40 -11.81 19.70
C TYR A 639 -12.03 -10.43 19.92
N LEU A 640 -13.08 -10.12 19.17
CA LEU A 640 -13.80 -8.86 19.29
C LEU A 640 -14.59 -8.73 20.59
N SER A 641 -14.87 -9.80 21.34
CA SER A 641 -15.54 -9.70 22.65
C SER A 641 -14.63 -9.16 23.76
N GLN A 642 -13.32 -9.11 23.53
CA GLN A 642 -12.34 -8.60 24.50
C GLN A 642 -12.38 -7.08 24.60
N ASP A 643 -11.81 -6.55 25.70
CA ASP A 643 -11.50 -5.13 25.82
C ASP A 643 -10.39 -4.73 24.83
N ALA A 644 -10.50 -3.54 24.22
CA ALA A 644 -9.59 -3.08 23.19
C ALA A 644 -8.13 -3.10 23.68
N LYS A 645 -7.85 -2.49 24.85
CA LYS A 645 -6.48 -2.41 25.41
C LYS A 645 -5.88 -3.78 25.70
N SER A 646 -6.73 -4.76 26.01
CA SER A 646 -6.30 -6.14 26.28
C SER A 646 -6.03 -6.92 24.98
N ALA A 647 -6.75 -6.62 23.91
CA ALA A 647 -6.67 -7.32 22.64
C ALA A 647 -5.55 -6.79 21.73
N THR A 648 -5.21 -5.51 21.83
CA THR A 648 -4.37 -4.78 20.87
C THR A 648 -2.97 -4.46 21.40
N LYS A 649 -2.01 -4.19 20.50
CA LYS A 649 -0.60 -3.96 20.87
C LYS A 649 -0.18 -2.49 20.88
N ASN A 650 -0.96 -1.62 20.27
CA ASN A 650 -0.63 -0.21 20.09
C ASN A 650 -1.91 0.61 19.83
N ILE A 651 -1.78 1.94 19.90
CA ILE A 651 -2.91 2.87 19.75
C ILE A 651 -3.61 2.79 18.39
N ALA A 652 -2.90 2.48 17.30
CA ALA A 652 -3.53 2.33 15.98
C ALA A 652 -4.42 1.09 15.92
N ASP A 653 -3.97 -0.02 16.52
CA ASP A 653 -4.78 -1.23 16.67
C ASP A 653 -6.00 -0.94 17.56
N GLU A 654 -5.86 -0.17 18.65
CA GLU A 654 -6.98 0.25 19.52
C GLU A 654 -8.03 1.06 18.77
N ILE A 655 -7.60 2.02 17.94
CA ILE A 655 -8.49 2.83 17.11
C ILE A 655 -9.24 1.96 16.10
N ALA A 656 -8.54 1.08 15.39
CA ALA A 656 -9.18 0.16 14.45
C ALA A 656 -10.17 -0.78 15.14
N PHE A 657 -9.82 -1.29 16.33
CA PHE A 657 -10.70 -2.15 17.13
C PHE A 657 -11.96 -1.40 17.55
N THR A 658 -11.81 -0.17 18.02
CA THR A 658 -12.93 0.71 18.40
C THR A 658 -13.82 1.02 17.21
N ASN A 659 -13.25 1.31 16.04
CA ASN A 659 -14.00 1.49 14.80
C ASN A 659 -14.81 0.23 14.44
N PHE A 660 -14.22 -0.95 14.58
CA PHE A 660 -14.97 -2.19 14.33
C PHE A 660 -16.05 -2.44 15.37
N LYS A 661 -15.86 -2.01 16.63
CA LYS A 661 -16.94 -2.03 17.62
C LYS A 661 -18.10 -1.11 17.27
N HIS A 662 -17.85 0.07 16.70
CA HIS A 662 -18.92 0.93 16.17
C HIS A 662 -19.71 0.23 15.06
N LEU A 663 -19.04 -0.47 14.14
CA LEU A 663 -19.72 -1.25 13.10
C LEU A 663 -20.62 -2.35 13.67
N ILE A 664 -20.21 -3.00 14.77
CA ILE A 664 -20.94 -4.11 15.40
C ILE A 664 -22.12 -3.58 16.24
N ASN A 665 -21.86 -2.57 17.07
CA ASN A 665 -22.82 -2.11 18.08
C ASN A 665 -23.75 -1.01 17.56
N GLU A 666 -23.32 -0.24 16.56
CA GLU A 666 -24.00 0.97 16.07
C GLU A 666 -24.23 0.89 14.55
N GLY A 667 -24.46 -0.32 14.03
CA GLY A 667 -24.59 -0.61 12.60
C GLY A 667 -25.75 0.09 11.87
N SER A 668 -26.64 0.79 12.58
CA SER A 668 -27.65 1.67 11.98
C SER A 668 -27.05 2.97 11.44
N ILE A 669 -25.97 3.45 12.08
CA ILE A 669 -25.24 4.68 11.75
C ILE A 669 -23.93 4.32 11.05
N TYR A 670 -23.13 3.45 11.65
CA TYR A 670 -21.84 3.05 11.13
C TYR A 670 -21.97 1.92 10.11
N LYS A 671 -21.30 2.08 8.98
CA LYS A 671 -21.46 1.25 7.80
C LYS A 671 -20.09 0.84 7.26
N PRO A 672 -19.90 -0.44 6.89
CA PRO A 672 -18.64 -0.86 6.30
C PRO A 672 -18.49 -0.23 4.92
N ALA A 673 -17.36 0.43 4.71
CA ALA A 673 -16.89 0.87 3.41
C ALA A 673 -15.85 -0.14 2.91
N ASP A 674 -15.99 -0.57 1.66
CA ASP A 674 -15.07 -1.51 1.01
C ASP A 674 -15.06 -1.24 -0.50
N ASP A 675 -14.02 -1.71 -1.18
CA ASP A 675 -13.96 -1.72 -2.63
C ASP A 675 -14.98 -2.73 -3.20
N ILE A 676 -15.52 -2.44 -4.39
CA ILE A 676 -16.33 -3.44 -5.10
C ILE A 676 -15.40 -4.53 -5.63
N ALA A 677 -15.64 -5.77 -5.20
CA ALA A 677 -14.84 -6.94 -5.52
C ALA A 677 -15.10 -7.45 -6.94
N THR A 678 -14.58 -6.77 -7.96
CA THR A 678 -14.63 -7.22 -9.37
C THR A 678 -13.23 -7.40 -9.96
N ARG A 679 -13.13 -8.08 -11.11
CA ARG A 679 -11.86 -8.21 -11.85
C ARG A 679 -11.23 -6.87 -12.24
N LYS A 680 -12.08 -5.84 -12.40
CA LYS A 680 -11.69 -4.50 -12.81
C LYS A 680 -11.54 -3.56 -11.60
N GLY A 681 -11.79 -4.03 -10.38
CA GLY A 681 -11.70 -3.23 -9.15
C GLY A 681 -10.30 -2.66 -8.95
N ASP A 682 -9.26 -3.51 -9.01
CA ASP A 682 -7.86 -3.10 -8.86
C ASP A 682 -7.43 -2.16 -9.98
N GLN A 683 -7.83 -2.43 -11.23
CA GLN A 683 -7.56 -1.56 -12.38
C GLN A 683 -8.14 -0.14 -12.17
N LEU A 684 -9.39 -0.05 -11.69
CA LEU A 684 -10.01 1.25 -11.41
C LEU A 684 -9.32 1.96 -10.24
N ARG A 685 -8.98 1.22 -9.18
CA ARG A 685 -8.26 1.76 -8.01
C ARG A 685 -6.95 2.39 -8.45
N ASP A 686 -6.19 1.70 -9.30
CA ASP A 686 -4.93 2.21 -9.85
C ASP A 686 -5.15 3.38 -10.82
N ALA A 687 -6.20 3.35 -11.66
CA ALA A 687 -6.55 4.47 -12.53
C ALA A 687 -6.88 5.75 -11.74
N ILE A 688 -7.66 5.63 -10.64
CA ILE A 688 -7.98 6.75 -9.73
C ILE A 688 -6.69 7.32 -9.11
N LYS A 689 -5.81 6.45 -8.60
CA LYS A 689 -4.53 6.87 -8.00
C LYS A 689 -3.66 7.60 -9.00
N GLN A 690 -3.49 7.04 -10.19
CA GLN A 690 -2.66 7.61 -11.25
C GLN A 690 -3.21 8.94 -11.75
N ALA A 691 -4.52 9.05 -11.94
CA ALA A 691 -5.17 10.30 -12.31
C ALA A 691 -4.95 11.39 -11.24
N ALA A 692 -5.11 11.05 -9.95
CA ALA A 692 -4.86 11.99 -8.86
C ALA A 692 -3.39 12.39 -8.71
N ARG A 693 -2.44 11.47 -8.92
CA ARG A 693 -0.99 11.77 -8.96
C ARG A 693 -0.64 12.72 -10.09
N SER A 694 -1.20 12.47 -11.27
CA SER A 694 -0.99 13.34 -12.42
C SER A 694 -1.49 14.75 -12.13
N ILE A 695 -2.64 14.85 -11.47
CA ILE A 695 -3.21 16.11 -10.99
C ILE A 695 -2.32 16.78 -9.93
N LEU A 696 -1.80 16.05 -8.95
CA LEU A 696 -0.83 16.59 -7.97
C LEU A 696 0.42 17.13 -8.67
N SER A 697 0.91 16.42 -9.68
CA SER A 697 2.06 16.86 -10.47
C SER A 697 1.76 18.13 -11.28
N ASP A 698 0.55 18.24 -11.84
CA ASP A 698 0.08 19.46 -12.53
C ASP A 698 -0.05 20.63 -11.52
N ALA A 699 -0.62 20.40 -10.33
CA ALA A 699 -0.78 21.41 -9.28
C ALA A 699 0.56 21.96 -8.75
N ASN A 700 1.56 21.09 -8.60
CA ASN A 700 2.91 21.47 -8.16
C ASN A 700 3.62 22.41 -9.13
N VAL A 701 3.20 22.44 -10.41
CA VAL A 701 3.71 23.38 -11.43
C VAL A 701 2.70 24.46 -11.78
N LEU A 702 1.70 24.69 -10.91
CA LEU A 702 0.66 25.72 -11.03
C LEU A 702 -0.20 25.60 -12.29
N LYS A 703 -0.34 24.38 -12.83
CA LYS A 703 -1.22 24.12 -13.95
C LYS A 703 -2.65 23.86 -13.46
N VAL A 704 -3.60 24.56 -14.08
CA VAL A 704 -5.04 24.38 -13.81
C VAL A 704 -5.50 23.06 -14.44
N PHE A 705 -6.30 22.31 -13.70
CA PHE A 705 -7.00 21.12 -14.15
C PHE A 705 -8.44 21.18 -13.64
N ASP A 706 -9.35 20.46 -14.30
CA ASP A 706 -10.73 20.35 -13.84
C ASP A 706 -11.14 18.89 -13.57
N TYR A 707 -12.38 18.71 -13.10
CA TYR A 707 -12.94 17.38 -12.86
C TYR A 707 -13.07 16.54 -14.14
N LYS A 708 -13.27 17.17 -15.29
CA LYS A 708 -13.39 16.48 -16.57
C LYS A 708 -12.05 15.89 -16.98
N ASP A 709 -10.94 16.59 -16.72
CA ASP A 709 -9.58 16.07 -16.92
C ASP A 709 -9.33 14.84 -16.04
N PHE A 710 -9.77 14.88 -14.77
CA PHE A 710 -9.66 13.75 -13.86
C PHE A 710 -10.39 12.51 -14.38
N ILE A 711 -11.65 12.66 -14.80
CA ILE A 711 -12.44 11.56 -15.35
C ILE A 711 -11.87 11.05 -16.67
N ASN A 712 -11.42 11.93 -17.55
CA ASN A 712 -10.79 11.53 -18.81
C ASN A 712 -9.52 10.72 -18.57
N LYS A 713 -8.68 11.10 -17.59
CA LYS A 713 -7.49 10.32 -17.21
C LYS A 713 -7.88 8.94 -16.66
N ILE A 714 -8.88 8.87 -15.77
CA ILE A 714 -9.40 7.58 -15.29
C ILE A 714 -9.88 6.71 -16.46
N LYS A 715 -10.67 7.28 -17.37
CA LYS A 715 -11.20 6.59 -18.55
C LYS A 715 -10.10 5.97 -19.40
N LEU A 716 -9.07 6.75 -19.73
CA LEU A 716 -7.93 6.26 -20.53
C LEU A 716 -7.20 5.11 -19.82
N LEU A 717 -6.88 5.29 -18.54
CA LEU A 717 -6.13 4.31 -17.75
C LEU A 717 -6.93 3.05 -17.39
N PHE A 718 -8.26 3.12 -17.45
CA PHE A 718 -9.15 2.00 -17.14
C PHE A 718 -9.55 1.16 -18.37
N GLN A 719 -9.41 1.73 -19.56
CA GLN A 719 -9.70 1.06 -20.83
C GLN A 719 -8.48 0.33 -21.42
N GLU A 720 -7.27 0.69 -20.99
CA GLU A 720 -6.02 -0.08 -21.17
C GLU A 720 -5.99 -1.31 -20.25
#